data_AF-A0A2H1VUA3-F1
#
_entry.id   AF-A0A2H1VUA3-F1
#
_cell.length_a   1.000
_cell.length_b   1.000
_cell.length_c   1.000
_cell.angle_alpha   90.00
_cell.angle_beta   90.00
_cell.angle_gamma   90.00
#
_symmetry.space_group_name_H-M   'P 1'
#
loop_
_entity.id
_entity.type
_entity.pdbx_description
1 polymer ?
#
loop_
_entity_poly.entity_id
_entity_poly.type
_entity_poly.pdbx_seq_one_letter_code
_entity_poly.pdbx_strand_id
1 'polypeptide(L)'
;LEIRVHNTAPGQINRRPKKFVFFTDDVEFAKRQTLEALIQELTESIEMTERDQEMIKSENQTMRNILKSTEKEFDRRAESKMKLENEILLNLQECLLNDKAVESMANGIRKMREMSRKQEISLMTMENQHARILLEIEIMRNRHAKNAAVLQEKQALMKQKEHEIDLLQAEYDNKLSVLMRKQREQDIVIKKFAALKEIFDMKSPQERRIEGLEKQIKCLRDRTEVMQHEWLRQQGHVVKLADQHHIMVTDINLIKKQIQICEQKIMRIQAESDTVMADRNRVERSLRTLRGRLEVLERTRKDATERNENAQRSNLAISHEYAANLKDAETEIIQLEEEIEQLDKEKMNLTQELDRVQREALIWQRKGILAVELKKNIATAKSLSGEIGQMRSEIHRMEVRREQLRRTSEKLADDLALFVTRRDTAMEKTRAAAAVEKSHGGSNTSQSTYHHKLRLAKSDVNRVSKEITDAKAQMEQLMKDQERLDRELAETNAKNSQMEERVAELIKETMVTERTKHWLLERVVRAQRFGTELATAIKRQSVRCKKPKDQVLAEHEQARKLNERLRYIVGVLENEHPHLEDKLESISNTLNIFSPGGSPRLAASETCAILNDAFVLSDKDILDAAKARMGMVLEEESSQPEELQEQT
;
A
#
# COMPACT_ATOMS: atom_id res chain seq x y z
N LEU A 1 65.28 -34.54 -48.93
CA LEU A 1 65.58 -34.03 -50.28
C LEU A 1 66.39 -32.75 -50.06
N GLU A 2 67.69 -32.90 -49.79
CA GLU A 2 68.76 -32.52 -50.74
C GLU A 2 68.58 -31.07 -51.21
N ILE A 3 69.49 -30.15 -50.88
CA ILE A 3 70.71 -29.95 -51.68
C ILE A 3 71.81 -29.25 -50.86
N ARG A 4 72.95 -29.95 -50.81
CA ARG A 4 74.37 -29.53 -50.74
C ARG A 4 74.64 -28.15 -51.36
N VAL A 5 75.54 -27.31 -50.81
CA VAL A 5 76.67 -26.70 -51.57
C VAL A 5 77.70 -26.10 -50.58
N HIS A 6 78.89 -26.71 -50.64
CA HIS A 6 80.26 -26.21 -50.49
C HIS A 6 80.59 -24.86 -49.83
N ASN A 7 81.33 -25.00 -48.73
CA ASN A 7 82.40 -24.09 -48.29
C ASN A 7 83.58 -24.12 -49.28
N THR A 8 83.96 -22.95 -49.77
CA THR A 8 85.22 -22.69 -50.49
C THR A 8 86.13 -21.84 -49.59
N ALA A 9 87.28 -22.40 -49.25
CA ALA A 9 88.40 -21.66 -48.66
C ALA A 9 89.07 -20.77 -49.73
N PRO A 10 89.66 -19.65 -49.31
CA PRO A 10 90.98 -19.25 -49.77
C PRO A 10 91.89 -19.11 -48.54
N GLY A 11 93.09 -19.70 -48.52
CA GLY A 11 94.18 -19.32 -49.41
C GLY A 11 95.10 -18.34 -48.67
N GLN A 12 96.00 -18.89 -47.86
CA GLN A 12 97.11 -18.14 -47.24
C GLN A 12 98.09 -17.68 -48.32
N ILE A 13 98.28 -16.37 -48.49
CA ILE A 13 99.47 -15.80 -49.16
C ILE A 13 100.00 -14.59 -48.37
N ASN A 14 100.98 -14.91 -47.53
CA ASN A 14 102.17 -14.18 -47.13
C ASN A 14 102.41 -12.75 -47.68
N ARG A 15 102.43 -11.72 -46.80
CA ARG A 15 103.20 -10.47 -46.98
C ARG A 15 103.77 -9.93 -45.66
N ARG A 16 105.10 -10.06 -45.53
CA ARG A 16 106.16 -9.26 -44.86
C ARG A 16 105.83 -8.30 -43.68
N PRO A 17 106.79 -8.14 -42.74
CA PRO A 17 106.58 -7.51 -41.44
C PRO A 17 106.59 -5.98 -41.52
N LYS A 18 105.60 -5.34 -40.89
CA LYS A 18 105.68 -3.94 -40.45
C LYS A 18 105.40 -3.88 -38.95
N LYS A 19 106.46 -3.98 -38.15
CA LYS A 19 106.48 -3.55 -36.76
C LYS A 19 106.34 -2.02 -36.74
N PHE A 20 105.15 -1.45 -36.90
CA PHE A 20 104.83 -0.04 -36.58
C PHE A 20 103.33 0.29 -36.72
N VAL A 21 102.40 -0.61 -36.35
CA VAL A 21 100.93 -0.33 -36.33
C VAL A 21 100.20 -1.04 -35.15
N PHE A 22 100.93 -1.54 -34.14
CA PHE A 22 100.33 -2.37 -33.08
C PHE A 22 99.48 -1.60 -32.05
N PHE A 23 99.38 -0.28 -32.11
CA PHE A 23 98.57 0.50 -31.15
C PHE A 23 97.29 1.10 -31.74
N THR A 24 97.14 1.11 -33.06
CA THR A 24 95.93 1.64 -33.75
C THR A 24 94.95 0.53 -34.13
N ASP A 25 95.45 -0.64 -34.53
CA ASP A 25 94.61 -1.79 -34.89
C ASP A 25 93.92 -2.43 -33.68
N ASP A 26 94.57 -2.47 -32.51
CA ASP A 26 93.96 -2.97 -31.27
C ASP A 26 92.83 -2.04 -30.76
N VAL A 27 92.96 -0.73 -30.98
CA VAL A 27 91.92 0.25 -30.63
C VAL A 27 90.76 0.19 -31.61
N GLU A 28 91.02 -0.04 -32.91
CA GLU A 28 89.97 -0.29 -33.90
C GLU A 28 89.26 -1.62 -33.68
N PHE A 29 89.98 -2.69 -33.32
CA PHE A 29 89.41 -3.99 -32.98
C PHE A 29 88.53 -3.91 -31.73
N ALA A 30 88.98 -3.24 -30.67
CA ALA A 30 88.19 -3.01 -29.47
C ALA A 30 86.91 -2.19 -29.76
N LYS A 31 86.99 -1.16 -30.61
CA LYS A 31 85.81 -0.41 -31.07
C LYS A 31 84.85 -1.27 -31.87
N ARG A 32 85.36 -2.15 -32.73
CA ARG A 32 84.55 -3.09 -33.51
C ARG A 32 83.81 -4.07 -32.60
N GLN A 33 84.50 -4.59 -31.59
CA GLN A 33 83.94 -5.51 -30.61
C GLN A 33 82.87 -4.84 -29.73
N THR A 34 83.06 -3.57 -29.33
CA THR A 34 82.02 -2.81 -28.63
C THR A 34 80.81 -2.49 -29.52
N LEU A 35 81.02 -2.24 -30.81
CA LEU A 35 79.93 -2.02 -31.76
C LEU A 35 79.17 -3.32 -32.05
N GLU A 36 79.86 -4.45 -32.17
CA GLU A 36 79.22 -5.77 -32.31
C GLU A 36 78.39 -6.13 -31.06
N ALA A 37 78.91 -5.87 -29.87
CA ALA A 37 78.15 -6.05 -28.62
C ALA A 37 76.91 -5.15 -28.57
N LEU A 38 77.04 -3.88 -28.95
CA LEU A 38 75.91 -2.94 -28.99
C LEU A 38 74.87 -3.34 -30.05
N ILE A 39 75.31 -3.84 -31.21
CA ILE A 39 74.42 -4.36 -32.26
C ILE A 39 73.69 -5.60 -31.74
N GLN A 40 74.37 -6.49 -31.03
CA GLN A 40 73.77 -7.70 -30.49
C GLN A 40 72.72 -7.37 -29.41
N GLU A 41 73.02 -6.44 -28.51
CA GLU A 41 72.10 -5.96 -27.46
C GLU A 41 70.86 -5.26 -28.08
N LEU A 42 71.06 -4.44 -29.13
CA LEU A 42 69.96 -3.86 -29.90
C LEU A 42 69.12 -4.92 -30.63
N THR A 43 69.76 -5.97 -31.15
CA THR A 43 69.06 -7.06 -31.85
C THR A 43 68.21 -7.85 -30.87
N GLU A 44 68.72 -8.18 -29.68
CA GLU A 44 67.96 -8.84 -28.62
C GLU A 44 66.78 -7.96 -28.14
N SER A 45 66.98 -6.64 -28.01
CA SER A 45 65.91 -5.71 -27.68
C SER A 45 64.83 -5.63 -28.77
N ILE A 46 65.22 -5.70 -30.04
CA ILE A 46 64.28 -5.74 -31.17
C ILE A 46 63.48 -7.05 -31.14
N GLU A 47 64.14 -8.19 -30.95
CA GLU A 47 63.43 -9.48 -30.86
C GLU A 47 62.47 -9.55 -29.66
N MET A 48 62.81 -8.96 -28.51
CA MET A 48 61.88 -8.86 -27.39
C MET A 48 60.67 -7.98 -27.72
N THR A 49 60.89 -6.81 -28.32
CA THR A 49 59.78 -5.92 -28.71
C THR A 49 58.90 -6.52 -29.81
N GLU A 50 59.45 -7.31 -30.73
CA GLU A 50 58.68 -8.06 -31.72
C GLU A 50 57.80 -9.13 -31.07
N ARG A 51 58.33 -9.89 -30.09
CA ARG A 51 57.54 -10.88 -29.32
C ARG A 51 56.43 -10.21 -28.53
N ASP A 52 56.70 -9.09 -27.86
CA ASP A 52 55.68 -8.32 -27.12
C ASP A 52 54.61 -7.78 -28.08
N GLN A 53 55.00 -7.29 -29.26
CA GLN A 53 54.05 -6.83 -30.27
C GLN A 53 53.14 -7.96 -30.77
N GLU A 54 53.69 -9.16 -30.96
CA GLU A 54 52.91 -10.35 -31.34
C GLU A 54 51.95 -10.79 -30.24
N MET A 55 52.39 -10.74 -28.98
CA MET A 55 51.52 -11.00 -27.82
C MET A 55 50.35 -10.02 -27.80
N ILE A 56 50.62 -8.71 -27.88
CA ILE A 56 49.59 -7.65 -27.88
C ILE A 56 48.64 -7.80 -29.08
N LYS A 57 49.14 -8.20 -30.25
CA LYS A 57 48.30 -8.49 -31.43
C LYS A 57 47.35 -9.66 -31.17
N SER A 58 47.86 -10.73 -30.55
CA SER A 58 47.05 -11.90 -30.21
C SER A 58 45.97 -11.55 -29.19
N GLU A 59 46.31 -10.80 -28.13
CA GLU A 59 45.38 -10.33 -27.10
C GLU A 59 44.29 -9.45 -27.69
N ASN A 60 44.65 -8.47 -28.52
CA ASN A 60 43.69 -7.62 -29.24
C ASN A 60 42.75 -8.42 -30.15
N GLN A 61 43.24 -9.51 -30.74
CA GLN A 61 42.39 -10.39 -31.55
C GLN A 61 41.37 -11.15 -30.69
N THR A 62 41.79 -11.67 -29.53
CA THR A 62 40.88 -12.27 -28.54
C THR A 62 39.86 -11.28 -28.02
N MET A 63 40.27 -10.07 -27.64
CA MET A 63 39.36 -9.03 -27.16
C MET A 63 38.32 -8.64 -28.22
N ARG A 64 38.73 -8.52 -29.49
CA ARG A 64 37.80 -8.28 -30.61
C ARG A 64 36.81 -9.43 -30.80
N ASN A 65 37.23 -10.68 -30.61
CA ASN A 65 36.33 -11.82 -30.71
C ASN A 65 35.33 -11.86 -29.55
N ILE A 66 35.78 -11.54 -28.33
CA ILE A 66 34.91 -11.42 -27.15
C ILE A 66 33.88 -10.33 -27.39
N LEU A 67 34.31 -9.12 -27.80
CA LEU A 67 33.44 -7.98 -28.11
C LEU A 67 32.32 -8.37 -29.10
N LYS A 68 32.69 -9.00 -30.23
CA LYS A 68 31.72 -9.48 -31.23
C LYS A 68 30.76 -10.53 -30.69
N SER A 69 31.20 -11.38 -29.77
CA SER A 69 30.32 -12.38 -29.13
C SER A 69 29.34 -11.71 -28.17
N THR A 70 29.80 -10.76 -27.37
CA THR A 70 28.98 -9.99 -26.43
C THR A 70 27.98 -9.08 -27.14
N GLU A 71 28.35 -8.46 -28.26
CA GLU A 71 27.42 -7.70 -29.11
C GLU A 71 26.28 -8.59 -29.62
N LYS A 72 26.59 -9.79 -30.13
CA LYS A 72 25.57 -10.75 -30.57
C LYS A 72 24.67 -11.24 -29.44
N GLU A 73 25.23 -11.43 -28.24
CA GLU A 73 24.42 -11.79 -27.08
C GLU A 73 23.53 -10.64 -26.62
N PHE A 74 24.03 -9.41 -26.68
CA PHE A 74 23.26 -8.20 -26.40
C PHE A 74 22.08 -8.07 -27.36
N ASP A 75 22.31 -8.21 -28.67
CA ASP A 75 21.26 -8.15 -29.69
C ASP A 75 20.18 -9.22 -29.46
N ARG A 76 20.57 -10.46 -29.16
CA ARG A 76 19.62 -11.54 -28.82
C ARG A 76 18.80 -11.25 -27.57
N ARG A 77 19.42 -10.65 -26.54
CA ARG A 77 18.71 -10.24 -25.33
C ARG A 77 17.77 -9.07 -25.61
N ALA A 78 18.17 -8.11 -26.45
CA ALA A 78 17.33 -7.00 -26.87
C ALA A 78 16.11 -7.49 -27.67
N GLU A 79 16.28 -8.42 -28.61
CA GLU A 79 15.16 -9.05 -29.33
C GLU A 79 14.23 -9.82 -28.39
N SER A 80 14.77 -10.57 -27.42
CA SER A 80 13.97 -11.32 -26.45
C SER A 80 13.19 -10.39 -25.53
N LYS A 81 13.80 -9.29 -25.09
CA LYS A 81 13.14 -8.23 -24.32
C LYS A 81 11.97 -7.65 -25.12
N MET A 82 12.19 -7.27 -26.37
CA MET A 82 11.15 -6.69 -27.22
C MET A 82 9.98 -7.65 -27.47
N LYS A 83 10.25 -8.96 -27.61
CA LYS A 83 9.21 -9.99 -27.69
C LYS A 83 8.38 -10.08 -26.41
N LEU A 84 9.03 -10.10 -25.24
CA LEU A 84 8.36 -10.11 -23.95
C LEU A 84 7.51 -8.86 -23.72
N GLU A 85 8.02 -7.67 -24.09
CA GLU A 85 7.26 -6.42 -23.99
C GLU A 85 6.00 -6.46 -24.87
N ASN A 86 6.10 -7.00 -26.09
CA ASN A 86 4.95 -7.18 -26.97
C ASN A 86 3.94 -8.20 -26.43
N GLU A 87 4.39 -9.32 -25.83
CA GLU A 87 3.51 -10.28 -25.17
C GLU A 87 2.80 -9.66 -23.96
N ILE A 88 3.50 -8.87 -23.15
CA ILE A 88 2.91 -8.15 -22.02
C ILE A 88 1.82 -7.18 -22.51
N LEU A 89 2.08 -6.42 -23.59
CA LEU A 89 1.10 -5.50 -24.16
C LEU A 89 -0.14 -6.22 -24.70
N LEU A 90 0.04 -7.35 -25.38
CA LEU A 90 -1.07 -8.18 -25.88
C LEU A 90 -1.91 -8.74 -24.72
N ASN A 91 -1.25 -9.28 -23.69
CA ASN A 91 -1.94 -9.77 -22.49
C ASN A 91 -2.71 -8.65 -21.77
N LEU A 92 -2.13 -7.44 -21.69
CA LEU A 92 -2.80 -6.29 -21.10
C LEU A 92 -4.03 -5.86 -21.91
N GLN A 93 -3.92 -5.87 -23.24
CA GLN A 93 -5.03 -5.58 -24.14
C GLN A 93 -6.14 -6.62 -24.01
N GLU A 94 -5.80 -7.90 -23.91
CA GLU A 94 -6.76 -8.99 -23.69
C GLU A 94 -7.47 -8.86 -22.33
N CYS A 95 -6.74 -8.51 -21.27
CA CYS A 95 -7.34 -8.23 -19.95
C CYS A 95 -8.34 -7.07 -20.02
N LEU A 96 -8.00 -5.97 -20.69
CA LEU A 96 -8.89 -4.81 -20.86
C LEU A 96 -10.15 -5.16 -21.69
N LEU A 97 -10.00 -5.99 -22.73
CA LEU A 97 -11.12 -6.48 -23.53
C LEU A 97 -12.04 -7.39 -22.71
N ASN A 98 -11.45 -8.29 -21.92
CA ASN A 98 -12.19 -9.15 -20.99
C ASN A 98 -12.91 -8.33 -19.93
N ASP A 99 -12.29 -7.30 -19.35
CA ASP A 99 -12.94 -6.42 -18.37
C ASP A 99 -14.16 -5.71 -18.97
N LYS A 100 -14.04 -5.20 -20.21
CA LYS A 100 -15.17 -4.57 -20.91
C LYS A 100 -16.28 -5.58 -21.24
N ALA A 101 -15.92 -6.81 -21.58
CA ALA A 101 -16.88 -7.89 -21.79
C ALA A 101 -17.57 -8.30 -20.48
N VAL A 102 -16.82 -8.41 -19.39
CA VAL A 102 -17.32 -8.70 -18.03
C VAL A 102 -18.25 -7.58 -17.56
N GLU A 103 -17.91 -6.32 -17.81
CA GLU A 103 -18.76 -5.18 -17.44
C GLU A 103 -20.05 -5.14 -18.27
N SER A 104 -19.99 -5.45 -19.57
CA SER A 104 -21.17 -5.62 -20.42
C SER A 104 -22.06 -6.76 -19.90
N MET A 105 -21.47 -7.91 -19.55
CA MET A 105 -22.20 -9.04 -18.95
C MET A 105 -22.81 -8.68 -17.60
N ALA A 106 -22.07 -7.99 -16.72
CA ALA A 106 -22.56 -7.54 -15.43
C ALA A 106 -23.75 -6.57 -15.58
N ASN A 107 -23.69 -5.66 -16.56
CA ASN A 107 -24.80 -4.77 -16.90
C ASN A 107 -26.01 -5.56 -17.45
N GLY A 108 -25.78 -6.57 -18.29
CA GLY A 108 -26.82 -7.50 -18.77
C GLY A 108 -27.50 -8.27 -17.63
N ILE A 109 -26.71 -8.80 -16.69
CA ILE A 109 -27.20 -9.49 -15.49
C ILE A 109 -28.01 -8.53 -14.61
N ARG A 110 -27.55 -7.29 -14.42
CA ARG A 110 -28.27 -6.28 -13.63
C ARG A 110 -29.64 -5.97 -14.26
N LYS A 111 -29.68 -5.76 -15.58
CA LYS A 111 -30.94 -5.56 -16.33
C LYS A 111 -31.87 -6.77 -16.22
N MET A 112 -31.36 -7.99 -16.37
CA MET A 112 -32.17 -9.21 -16.21
C MET A 112 -32.73 -9.35 -14.79
N ARG A 113 -31.94 -9.06 -13.75
CA ARG A 113 -32.42 -9.08 -12.36
C ARG A 113 -33.50 -8.04 -12.12
N GLU A 114 -33.34 -6.84 -12.67
CA GLU A 114 -34.36 -5.78 -12.55
C GLU A 114 -35.65 -6.17 -13.27
N MET A 115 -35.56 -6.76 -14.47
CA MET A 115 -36.71 -7.30 -15.20
C MET A 115 -37.40 -8.44 -14.45
N SER A 116 -36.62 -9.37 -13.88
CA SER A 116 -37.14 -10.47 -13.07
C SER A 116 -37.89 -9.94 -11.84
N ARG A 117 -37.34 -8.95 -11.13
CA ARG A 117 -38.03 -8.31 -10.00
C ARG A 117 -39.31 -7.60 -10.43
N LYS A 118 -39.31 -6.90 -11.57
CA LYS A 118 -40.52 -6.27 -12.12
C LYS A 118 -41.60 -7.31 -12.45
N GLN A 119 -41.21 -8.43 -13.04
CA GLN A 119 -42.12 -9.55 -13.32
C GLN A 119 -42.66 -10.19 -12.04
N GLU A 120 -41.82 -10.38 -11.02
CA GLU A 120 -42.24 -10.91 -9.71
C GLU A 120 -43.24 -10.00 -9.01
N ILE A 121 -43.00 -8.67 -9.00
CA ILE A 121 -43.97 -7.69 -8.48
C ILE A 121 -45.29 -7.75 -9.26
N SER A 122 -45.22 -7.87 -10.59
CA SER A 122 -46.41 -8.01 -11.44
C SER A 122 -47.17 -9.30 -11.13
N LEU A 123 -46.47 -10.42 -10.95
CA LEU A 123 -47.04 -11.71 -10.61
C LEU A 123 -47.71 -11.66 -9.24
N MET A 124 -47.05 -11.11 -8.22
CA MET A 124 -47.63 -10.92 -6.89
C MET A 124 -48.87 -10.02 -6.92
N THR A 125 -48.89 -9.01 -7.80
CA THR A 125 -50.06 -8.14 -8.00
C THR A 125 -51.22 -8.92 -8.63
N MET A 126 -50.93 -9.74 -9.65
CA MET A 126 -51.93 -10.60 -10.31
C MET A 126 -52.47 -11.68 -9.35
N GLU A 127 -51.64 -12.29 -8.52
CA GLU A 127 -52.05 -13.25 -7.49
C GLU A 127 -52.97 -12.60 -6.45
N ASN A 128 -52.63 -11.39 -6.00
CA ASN A 128 -53.50 -10.63 -5.09
C ASN A 128 -54.85 -10.28 -5.74
N GLN A 129 -54.86 -9.89 -7.01
CA GLN A 129 -56.11 -9.67 -7.76
C GLN A 129 -56.91 -10.96 -7.91
N HIS A 130 -56.25 -12.08 -8.20
CA HIS A 130 -56.89 -13.39 -8.32
C HIS A 130 -57.52 -13.83 -7.00
N ALA A 131 -56.81 -13.67 -5.87
CA ALA A 131 -57.34 -13.96 -4.54
C ALA A 131 -58.59 -13.10 -4.20
N ARG A 132 -58.58 -11.82 -4.58
CA ARG A 132 -59.75 -10.93 -4.43
C ARG A 132 -60.94 -11.42 -5.25
N ILE A 133 -60.73 -11.73 -6.53
CA ILE A 133 -61.78 -12.25 -7.41
C ILE A 133 -62.34 -13.57 -6.88
N LEU A 134 -61.49 -14.49 -6.40
CA LEU A 134 -61.93 -15.75 -5.80
C LEU A 134 -62.79 -15.52 -4.55
N LEU A 135 -62.41 -14.59 -3.68
CA LEU A 135 -63.20 -14.22 -2.51
C LEU A 135 -64.55 -13.63 -2.92
N GLU A 136 -64.58 -12.74 -3.91
CA GLU A 136 -65.83 -12.18 -4.44
C GLU A 136 -66.75 -13.27 -5.03
N ILE A 137 -66.19 -14.21 -5.79
CA ILE A 137 -66.93 -15.36 -6.32
C ILE A 137 -67.56 -16.16 -5.17
N GLU A 138 -66.80 -16.42 -4.10
CA GLU A 138 -67.29 -17.21 -2.97
C GLU A 138 -68.37 -16.47 -2.15
N ILE A 139 -68.21 -15.16 -1.97
CA ILE A 139 -69.25 -14.29 -1.39
C ILE A 139 -70.53 -14.36 -2.23
N MET A 140 -70.40 -14.25 -3.55
CA MET A 140 -71.54 -14.29 -4.48
C MET A 140 -72.21 -15.67 -4.48
N ARG A 141 -71.43 -16.76 -4.41
CA ARG A 141 -71.96 -18.13 -4.24
C ARG A 141 -72.72 -18.28 -2.93
N ASN A 142 -72.17 -17.81 -1.82
CA ASN A 142 -72.84 -17.88 -0.51
C ASN A 142 -74.16 -17.09 -0.51
N ARG A 143 -74.14 -15.89 -1.10
CA ARG A 143 -75.34 -15.07 -1.26
C ARG A 143 -76.38 -15.76 -2.14
N HIS A 144 -75.96 -16.38 -3.24
CA HIS A 144 -76.84 -17.15 -4.11
C HIS A 144 -77.46 -18.34 -3.38
N ALA A 145 -76.68 -19.13 -2.62
CA ALA A 145 -77.17 -20.26 -1.85
C ALA A 145 -78.20 -19.83 -0.79
N LYS A 146 -77.95 -18.72 -0.06
CA LYS A 146 -78.92 -18.13 0.88
C LYS A 146 -80.21 -17.71 0.18
N ASN A 147 -80.10 -17.00 -0.94
CA ASN A 147 -81.26 -16.57 -1.71
C ASN A 147 -82.06 -17.76 -2.24
N ALA A 148 -81.40 -18.82 -2.67
CA ALA A 148 -82.05 -20.05 -3.13
C ALA A 148 -82.80 -20.75 -2.00
N ALA A 149 -82.22 -20.84 -0.80
CA ALA A 149 -82.89 -21.40 0.38
C ALA A 149 -84.13 -20.58 0.78
N VAL A 150 -84.01 -19.25 0.81
CA VAL A 150 -85.15 -18.35 1.09
C VAL A 150 -86.23 -18.52 0.01
N LEU A 151 -85.85 -18.60 -1.26
CA LEU A 151 -86.81 -18.81 -2.35
C LEU A 151 -87.56 -20.15 -2.18
N GLN A 152 -86.84 -21.21 -1.83
CA GLN A 152 -87.43 -22.53 -1.58
C GLN A 152 -88.41 -22.50 -0.39
N GLU A 153 -88.05 -21.83 0.70
CA GLU A 153 -88.93 -21.63 1.86
C GLU A 153 -90.20 -20.87 1.47
N LYS A 154 -90.08 -19.77 0.71
CA LYS A 154 -91.22 -19.00 0.24
C LYS A 154 -92.10 -19.80 -0.73
N GLN A 155 -91.52 -20.61 -1.60
CA GLN A 155 -92.27 -21.52 -2.47
C GLN A 155 -93.02 -22.58 -1.66
N ALA A 156 -92.42 -23.13 -0.60
CA ALA A 156 -93.09 -24.11 0.27
C ALA A 156 -94.26 -23.47 1.03
N LEU A 157 -94.07 -22.26 1.57
CA LEU A 157 -95.13 -21.50 2.24
C LEU A 157 -96.27 -21.15 1.28
N MET A 158 -95.95 -20.76 0.05
CA MET A 158 -96.95 -20.47 -0.99
C MET A 158 -97.81 -21.72 -1.26
N LYS A 159 -97.19 -22.89 -1.45
CA LYS A 159 -97.92 -24.16 -1.62
C LYS A 159 -98.81 -24.51 -0.42
N GLN A 160 -98.33 -24.27 0.80
CA GLN A 160 -99.13 -24.49 2.00
C GLN A 160 -100.35 -23.56 2.04
N LYS A 161 -100.18 -22.29 1.66
CA LYS A 161 -101.26 -21.32 1.60
C LYS A 161 -102.26 -21.61 0.48
N GLU A 162 -101.78 -22.04 -0.69
CA GLU A 162 -102.64 -22.55 -1.77
C GLU A 162 -103.51 -23.73 -1.27
N HIS A 163 -102.91 -24.69 -0.56
CA HIS A 163 -103.67 -25.80 0.02
C HIS A 163 -104.69 -25.36 1.09
N GLU A 164 -104.33 -24.40 1.94
CA GLU A 164 -105.25 -23.84 2.93
C GLU A 164 -106.43 -23.12 2.26
N ILE A 165 -106.17 -22.40 1.16
CA ILE A 165 -107.22 -21.77 0.35
C ILE A 165 -108.15 -22.83 -0.25
N ASP A 166 -107.60 -23.93 -0.79
CA ASP A 166 -108.42 -25.03 -1.34
C ASP A 166 -109.33 -25.66 -0.27
N LEU A 167 -108.82 -25.87 0.95
CA LEU A 167 -109.60 -26.40 2.07
C LEU A 167 -110.70 -25.43 2.51
N LEU A 168 -110.37 -24.14 2.63
CA LEU A 168 -111.34 -23.09 2.97
C LEU A 168 -112.42 -22.95 1.90
N GLN A 169 -112.05 -23.08 0.62
CA GLN A 169 -112.99 -23.08 -0.49
C GLN A 169 -113.97 -24.26 -0.39
N ALA A 170 -113.47 -25.47 -0.11
CA ALA A 170 -114.31 -26.66 0.08
C ALA A 170 -115.24 -26.54 1.31
N GLU A 171 -114.75 -25.97 2.42
CA GLU A 171 -115.58 -25.68 3.59
C GLU A 171 -116.65 -24.64 3.29
N TYR A 172 -116.30 -23.58 2.54
CA TYR A 172 -117.25 -22.55 2.13
C TYR A 172 -118.38 -23.14 1.30
N ASP A 173 -118.07 -23.99 0.31
CA ASP A 173 -119.06 -24.64 -0.55
C ASP A 173 -119.98 -25.59 0.25
N ASN A 174 -119.45 -26.29 1.25
CA ASN A 174 -120.24 -27.12 2.16
C ASN A 174 -121.16 -26.28 3.06
N LYS A 175 -120.64 -25.21 3.68
CA LYS A 175 -121.43 -24.28 4.50
C LYS A 175 -122.54 -23.64 3.68
N LEU A 176 -122.26 -23.21 2.44
CA LEU A 176 -123.25 -22.68 1.52
C LEU A 176 -124.38 -23.70 1.27
N SER A 177 -124.03 -24.97 1.07
CA SER A 177 -125.00 -26.06 0.88
C SER A 177 -125.88 -26.31 2.12
N VAL A 178 -125.32 -26.24 3.32
CA VAL A 178 -126.06 -26.37 4.60
C VAL A 178 -126.99 -25.17 4.82
N LEU A 179 -126.50 -23.95 4.57
CA LEU A 179 -127.26 -22.71 4.76
C LEU A 179 -128.50 -22.69 3.85
N MET A 180 -128.34 -23.13 2.60
CA MET A 180 -129.45 -23.29 1.65
C MET A 180 -130.51 -24.31 2.13
N ARG A 181 -130.14 -25.32 2.92
CA ARG A 181 -131.06 -26.30 3.52
C ARG A 181 -131.79 -25.72 4.73
N LYS A 182 -131.04 -25.07 5.64
CA LYS A 182 -131.57 -24.48 6.88
C LYS A 182 -132.53 -23.32 6.60
N GLN A 183 -132.25 -22.51 5.58
CA GLN A 183 -133.16 -21.45 5.15
C GLN A 183 -134.55 -22.01 4.78
N ARG A 184 -134.60 -23.16 4.08
CA ARG A 184 -135.87 -23.84 3.75
C ARG A 184 -136.62 -24.36 4.97
N GLU A 185 -135.92 -24.82 6.02
CA GLU A 185 -136.52 -25.30 7.28
C GLU A 185 -137.08 -24.16 8.13
N GLN A 186 -136.34 -23.04 8.21
CA GLN A 186 -136.74 -21.87 8.98
C GLN A 186 -138.03 -21.23 8.44
N ASP A 187 -138.17 -21.16 7.12
CA ASP A 187 -139.38 -20.67 6.46
C ASP A 187 -140.63 -21.52 6.81
N ILE A 188 -140.45 -22.78 7.21
CA ILE A 188 -141.53 -23.68 7.65
C ILE A 188 -141.92 -23.43 9.12
N VAL A 189 -140.95 -23.20 10.00
CA VAL A 189 -141.18 -23.04 11.46
C VAL A 189 -141.76 -21.66 11.78
N ILE A 190 -141.32 -20.60 11.09
CA ILE A 190 -141.86 -19.25 11.28
C ILE A 190 -143.37 -19.22 10.98
N LYS A 191 -143.82 -19.98 9.98
CA LYS A 191 -145.25 -20.14 9.67
C LYS A 191 -146.04 -20.85 10.78
N LYS A 192 -145.41 -21.70 11.61
CA LYS A 192 -146.07 -22.42 12.72
C LYS A 192 -146.09 -21.63 14.02
N PHE A 193 -145.02 -20.89 14.32
CA PHE A 193 -144.88 -20.13 15.56
C PHE A 193 -145.82 -18.92 15.63
N ALA A 194 -146.10 -18.28 14.48
CA ALA A 194 -147.08 -17.20 14.40
C ALA A 194 -148.50 -17.63 14.84
N ALA A 195 -148.85 -18.92 14.71
CA ALA A 195 -150.18 -19.45 15.05
C ALA A 195 -150.36 -19.82 16.55
N LEU A 196 -149.29 -19.93 17.33
CA LEU A 196 -149.34 -20.41 18.72
C LEU A 196 -149.15 -19.31 19.78
N LYS A 197 -148.71 -18.11 19.39
CA LYS A 197 -148.40 -17.02 20.32
C LYS A 197 -149.62 -16.19 20.77
N GLU A 198 -150.80 -16.43 20.22
CA GLU A 198 -152.01 -15.62 20.51
C GLU A 198 -152.81 -16.05 21.74
N ILE A 199 -152.49 -17.18 22.40
CA ILE A 199 -153.50 -17.86 23.23
C ILE A 199 -153.47 -17.59 24.75
N PHE A 200 -152.37 -17.37 25.48
CA PHE A 200 -152.47 -17.12 26.95
C PHE A 200 -151.19 -16.52 27.55
N ASP A 201 -151.30 -15.60 28.52
CA ASP A 201 -150.92 -15.87 29.94
C ASP A 201 -150.95 -14.60 30.85
N MET A 202 -151.51 -14.72 32.07
CA MET A 202 -151.35 -13.77 33.19
C MET A 202 -151.32 -14.52 34.54
N LYS A 203 -150.36 -14.17 35.41
CA LYS A 203 -149.79 -14.95 36.55
C LYS A 203 -150.24 -14.51 37.98
N SER A 204 -150.12 -15.38 38.99
CA SER A 204 -150.75 -15.43 40.34
C SER A 204 -149.82 -15.05 41.55
N PRO A 205 -150.35 -14.58 42.71
CA PRO A 205 -149.55 -13.97 43.81
C PRO A 205 -148.54 -14.84 44.59
N GLN A 206 -148.61 -16.19 44.58
CA GLN A 206 -147.55 -17.03 45.15
C GLN A 206 -146.26 -16.97 44.34
N GLU A 207 -146.38 -16.72 43.02
CA GLU A 207 -145.23 -16.49 42.14
C GLU A 207 -144.47 -15.23 42.56
N ARG A 208 -145.13 -14.19 43.08
CA ARG A 208 -144.48 -12.96 43.59
C ARG A 208 -143.61 -13.18 44.84
N ARG A 209 -143.90 -14.16 45.72
CA ARG A 209 -143.09 -14.42 46.93
C ARG A 209 -141.85 -15.25 46.60
N ILE A 210 -142.01 -16.24 45.72
CA ILE A 210 -140.92 -16.99 45.11
C ILE A 210 -139.99 -16.01 44.38
N GLU A 211 -140.56 -15.04 43.63
CA GLU A 211 -139.81 -13.96 42.98
C GLU A 211 -138.94 -13.14 43.94
N GLY A 212 -139.37 -12.96 45.20
CA GLY A 212 -138.63 -12.20 46.21
C GLY A 212 -137.38 -12.91 46.74
N LEU A 213 -137.49 -14.22 47.05
CA LEU A 213 -136.34 -15.03 47.46
C LEU A 213 -135.41 -15.33 46.29
N GLU A 214 -135.97 -15.54 45.09
CA GLU A 214 -135.22 -15.63 43.85
C GLU A 214 -134.41 -14.36 43.59
N LYS A 215 -134.97 -13.16 43.86
CA LYS A 215 -134.24 -11.89 43.79
C LYS A 215 -133.06 -11.82 44.76
N GLN A 216 -133.19 -12.29 46.01
CA GLN A 216 -132.07 -12.27 46.96
C GLN A 216 -130.98 -13.29 46.62
N ILE A 217 -131.37 -14.51 46.23
CA ILE A 217 -130.43 -15.52 45.74
C ILE A 217 -129.71 -15.01 44.48
N LYS A 218 -130.44 -14.33 43.59
CA LYS A 218 -129.87 -13.68 42.41
C LYS A 218 -128.85 -12.61 42.81
N CYS A 219 -129.17 -11.70 43.73
CA CYS A 219 -128.20 -10.70 44.19
C CYS A 219 -126.92 -11.30 44.79
N LEU A 220 -127.01 -12.40 45.54
CA LEU A 220 -125.83 -13.09 46.09
C LEU A 220 -125.04 -13.84 45.02
N ARG A 221 -125.71 -14.44 44.02
CA ARG A 221 -125.07 -15.03 42.84
C ARG A 221 -124.35 -13.98 42.03
N ASP A 222 -125.01 -12.86 41.72
CA ASP A 222 -124.43 -11.72 40.99
C ASP A 222 -123.17 -11.20 41.73
N ARG A 223 -123.21 -11.06 43.06
CA ARG A 223 -122.04 -10.67 43.87
C ARG A 223 -120.91 -11.71 43.81
N THR A 224 -121.25 -13.00 43.86
CA THR A 224 -120.27 -14.08 43.77
C THR A 224 -119.63 -14.14 42.38
N GLU A 225 -120.42 -13.96 41.33
CA GLU A 225 -119.93 -13.86 39.94
C GLU A 225 -118.98 -12.66 39.79
N VAL A 226 -119.29 -11.50 40.34
CA VAL A 226 -118.38 -10.34 40.31
C VAL A 226 -117.04 -10.66 40.99
N MET A 227 -117.06 -11.33 42.15
CA MET A 227 -115.83 -11.76 42.84
C MET A 227 -115.06 -12.83 42.04
N GLN A 228 -115.75 -13.78 41.40
CA GLN A 228 -115.13 -14.78 40.53
C GLN A 228 -114.49 -14.14 39.29
N HIS A 229 -115.16 -13.16 38.66
CA HIS A 229 -114.58 -12.40 37.55
C HIS A 229 -113.34 -11.63 37.98
N GLU A 230 -113.37 -10.99 39.15
CA GLU A 230 -112.20 -10.28 39.68
C GLU A 230 -111.05 -11.24 40.02
N TRP A 231 -111.35 -12.40 40.60
CA TRP A 231 -110.36 -13.45 40.86
C TRP A 231 -109.74 -14.00 39.58
N LEU A 232 -110.55 -14.34 38.56
CA LEU A 232 -110.06 -14.80 37.25
C LEU A 232 -109.21 -13.73 36.55
N ARG A 233 -109.59 -12.45 36.67
CA ARG A 233 -108.81 -11.33 36.16
C ARG A 233 -107.43 -11.27 36.83
N GLN A 234 -107.40 -11.32 38.16
CA GLN A 234 -106.15 -11.32 38.92
C GLN A 234 -105.29 -12.56 38.62
N GLN A 235 -105.89 -13.74 38.52
CA GLN A 235 -105.20 -14.96 38.10
C GLN A 235 -104.60 -14.80 36.70
N GLY A 236 -105.36 -14.25 35.74
CA GLY A 236 -104.87 -13.95 34.40
C GLY A 236 -103.70 -12.95 34.39
N HIS A 237 -103.71 -11.96 35.27
CA HIS A 237 -102.57 -11.05 35.45
C HIS A 237 -101.34 -11.77 36.00
N VAL A 238 -101.50 -12.64 37.00
CA VAL A 238 -100.39 -13.43 37.56
C VAL A 238 -99.78 -14.37 36.51
N VAL A 239 -100.60 -15.04 35.70
CA VAL A 239 -100.12 -15.89 34.60
C VAL A 239 -99.36 -15.07 33.57
N LYS A 240 -99.89 -13.91 33.15
CA LYS A 240 -99.17 -13.00 32.22
C LYS A 240 -97.84 -12.52 32.79
N LEU A 241 -97.78 -12.20 34.08
CA LEU A 241 -96.54 -11.81 34.75
C LEU A 241 -95.54 -12.97 34.83
N ALA A 242 -96.02 -14.20 35.05
CA ALA A 242 -95.17 -15.40 35.05
C ALA A 242 -94.58 -15.67 33.64
N ASP A 243 -95.39 -15.55 32.59
CA ASP A 243 -94.93 -15.66 31.20
C ASP A 243 -93.90 -14.58 30.86
N GLN A 244 -94.16 -13.32 31.25
CA GLN A 244 -93.22 -12.21 31.07
C GLN A 244 -91.91 -12.47 31.83
N HIS A 245 -91.98 -12.94 33.07
CA HIS A 245 -90.80 -13.33 33.84
C HIS A 245 -90.01 -14.44 33.14
N HIS A 246 -90.68 -15.45 32.58
CA HIS A 246 -90.01 -16.50 31.83
C HIS A 246 -89.27 -15.95 30.60
N ILE A 247 -89.90 -15.06 29.83
CA ILE A 247 -89.26 -14.38 28.69
C ILE A 247 -88.04 -13.58 29.15
N MET A 248 -88.17 -12.77 30.20
CA MET A 248 -87.04 -12.00 30.76
C MET A 248 -85.89 -12.90 31.20
N VAL A 249 -86.16 -14.04 31.83
CA VAL A 249 -85.13 -15.02 32.20
C VAL A 249 -84.44 -15.61 30.96
N THR A 250 -85.19 -15.91 29.90
CA THR A 250 -84.59 -16.39 28.64
C THR A 250 -83.71 -15.32 27.98
N ASP A 251 -84.13 -14.06 28.00
CA ASP A 251 -83.36 -12.93 27.45
C ASP A 251 -82.09 -12.68 28.27
N ILE A 252 -82.17 -12.72 29.60
CA ILE A 252 -81.00 -12.63 30.49
C ILE A 252 -79.99 -13.74 30.16
N ASN A 253 -80.46 -14.97 29.96
CA ASN A 253 -79.59 -16.09 29.59
C ASN A 253 -78.94 -15.90 28.21
N LEU A 254 -79.67 -15.33 27.25
CA LEU A 254 -79.14 -15.01 25.92
C LEU A 254 -78.07 -13.92 26.00
N ILE A 255 -78.35 -12.83 26.71
CA ILE A 255 -77.39 -11.72 26.92
C ILE A 255 -76.14 -12.25 27.64
N LYS A 256 -76.30 -13.10 28.66
CA LYS A 256 -75.16 -13.72 29.36
C LYS A 256 -74.26 -14.52 28.41
N LYS A 257 -74.84 -15.29 27.48
CA LYS A 257 -74.07 -16.00 26.44
C LYS A 257 -73.37 -15.03 25.48
N GLN A 258 -74.04 -13.94 25.09
CA GLN A 258 -73.44 -12.92 24.24
C GLN A 258 -72.24 -12.24 24.93
N ILE A 259 -72.35 -11.91 26.22
CA ILE A 259 -71.25 -11.37 27.04
C ILE A 259 -70.07 -12.35 27.03
N GLN A 260 -70.31 -13.64 27.30
CA GLN A 260 -69.25 -14.66 27.27
C GLN A 260 -68.55 -14.77 25.91
N ILE A 261 -69.31 -14.70 24.81
CA ILE A 261 -68.73 -14.70 23.45
C ILE A 261 -67.88 -13.45 23.22
N CYS A 262 -68.33 -12.28 23.69
CA CYS A 262 -67.57 -11.04 23.60
C CYS A 262 -66.28 -11.09 24.44
N GLU A 263 -66.34 -11.60 25.67
CA GLU A 263 -65.16 -11.80 26.53
C GLU A 263 -64.13 -12.73 25.87
N GLN A 264 -64.58 -13.85 25.29
CA GLN A 264 -63.68 -14.75 24.55
C GLN A 264 -63.04 -14.06 23.33
N LYS A 265 -63.81 -13.24 22.59
CA LYS A 265 -63.27 -12.46 21.47
C LYS A 265 -62.24 -11.43 21.94
N ILE A 266 -62.50 -10.75 23.06
CA ILE A 266 -61.56 -9.81 23.66
C ILE A 266 -60.27 -10.52 24.04
N MET A 267 -60.34 -11.68 24.71
CA MET A 267 -59.15 -12.47 25.06
C MET A 267 -58.35 -12.89 23.83
N ARG A 268 -59.02 -13.31 22.74
CA ARG A 268 -58.34 -13.69 21.50
C ARG A 268 -57.65 -12.50 20.83
N ILE A 269 -58.33 -11.36 20.73
CA ILE A 269 -57.77 -10.13 20.17
C ILE A 269 -56.60 -9.63 21.02
N GLN A 270 -56.70 -9.73 22.35
CA GLN A 270 -55.62 -9.35 23.25
C GLN A 270 -54.39 -10.25 23.04
N ALA A 271 -54.57 -11.57 22.96
CA ALA A 271 -53.48 -12.49 22.66
C ALA A 271 -52.83 -12.21 21.29
N GLU A 272 -53.64 -11.95 20.26
CA GLU A 272 -53.15 -11.53 18.93
C GLU A 272 -52.36 -10.21 19.04
N SER A 273 -52.86 -9.22 19.78
CA SER A 273 -52.18 -7.94 20.00
C SER A 273 -50.83 -8.11 20.70
N ASP A 274 -50.76 -8.95 21.73
CA ASP A 274 -49.54 -9.23 22.47
C ASP A 274 -48.49 -9.92 21.57
N THR A 275 -48.92 -10.85 20.70
CA THR A 275 -48.02 -11.49 19.72
C THR A 275 -47.46 -10.48 18.71
N VAL A 276 -48.31 -9.59 18.19
CA VAL A 276 -47.89 -8.52 17.26
C VAL A 276 -46.93 -7.55 17.95
N MET A 277 -47.17 -7.20 19.21
CA MET A 277 -46.27 -6.35 20.00
C MET A 277 -44.91 -7.00 20.24
N ALA A 278 -44.89 -8.31 20.54
CA ALA A 278 -43.64 -9.06 20.69
C ALA A 278 -42.83 -9.09 19.38
N ASP A 279 -43.50 -9.33 18.24
CA ASP A 279 -42.89 -9.31 16.91
C ASP A 279 -42.36 -7.92 16.54
N ARG A 280 -43.13 -6.86 16.81
CA ARG A 280 -42.68 -5.47 16.63
C ARG A 280 -41.40 -5.21 17.42
N ASN A 281 -41.37 -5.60 18.69
CA ASN A 281 -40.19 -5.41 19.54
C ASN A 281 -38.98 -6.20 19.02
N ARG A 282 -39.17 -7.40 18.47
CA ARG A 282 -38.11 -8.18 17.82
C ARG A 282 -37.58 -7.46 16.57
N VAL A 283 -38.47 -6.93 15.74
CA VAL A 283 -38.08 -6.17 14.54
C VAL A 283 -37.35 -4.88 14.92
N GLU A 284 -37.81 -4.15 15.93
CA GLU A 284 -37.13 -2.94 16.42
C GLU A 284 -35.72 -3.25 16.95
N ARG A 285 -35.55 -4.34 17.71
CA ARG A 285 -34.22 -4.80 18.16
C ARG A 285 -33.30 -5.14 16.98
N SER A 286 -33.82 -5.85 15.97
CA SER A 286 -33.08 -6.15 14.74
C SER A 286 -32.68 -4.88 13.98
N LEU A 287 -33.60 -3.92 13.83
CA LEU A 287 -33.33 -2.63 13.20
C LEU A 287 -32.25 -1.83 13.95
N ARG A 288 -32.29 -1.78 15.28
CA ARG A 288 -31.23 -1.13 16.08
C ARG A 288 -29.87 -1.80 15.85
N THR A 289 -29.83 -3.13 15.82
CA THR A 289 -28.60 -3.89 15.55
C THR A 289 -28.06 -3.61 14.14
N LEU A 290 -28.93 -3.59 13.13
CA LEU A 290 -28.55 -3.26 11.75
C LEU A 290 -28.07 -1.81 11.61
N ARG A 291 -28.70 -0.85 12.29
CA ARG A 291 -28.24 0.55 12.33
C ARG A 291 -26.85 0.66 12.95
N GLY A 292 -26.60 -0.01 14.09
CA GLY A 292 -25.27 -0.05 14.70
C GLY A 292 -24.21 -0.66 13.77
N ARG A 293 -24.55 -1.75 13.07
CA ARG A 293 -23.66 -2.34 12.05
C ARG A 293 -23.38 -1.38 10.89
N LEU A 294 -24.40 -0.67 10.41
CA LEU A 294 -24.26 0.30 9.33
C LEU A 294 -23.34 1.46 9.74
N GLU A 295 -23.49 1.96 10.97
CA GLU A 295 -22.63 3.02 11.50
C GLU A 295 -21.17 2.58 11.64
N VAL A 296 -20.92 1.33 12.07
CA VAL A 296 -19.57 0.74 12.10
C VAL A 296 -18.99 0.59 10.70
N LEU A 297 -19.80 0.16 9.72
CA LEU A 297 -19.38 0.06 8.33
C LEU A 297 -19.06 1.44 7.75
N GLU A 298 -19.84 2.46 8.08
CA GLU A 298 -19.59 3.84 7.65
C GLU A 298 -18.28 4.39 8.23
N ARG A 299 -18.01 4.18 9.52
CA ARG A 299 -16.72 4.52 10.14
C ARG A 299 -15.57 3.78 9.47
N THR A 300 -15.69 2.46 9.32
CA THR A 300 -14.66 1.64 8.66
C THR A 300 -14.38 2.11 7.24
N ARG A 301 -15.43 2.47 6.49
CA ARG A 301 -15.32 3.03 5.13
C ARG A 301 -14.57 4.36 5.16
N LYS A 302 -14.91 5.27 6.06
CA LYS A 302 -14.23 6.57 6.21
C LYS A 302 -12.74 6.37 6.51
N ASP A 303 -12.42 5.52 7.49
CA ASP A 303 -11.03 5.23 7.85
C ASP A 303 -10.26 4.57 6.68
N ALA A 304 -10.92 3.71 5.89
CA ALA A 304 -10.31 3.11 4.70
C ALA A 304 -10.04 4.16 3.61
N THR A 305 -10.98 5.10 3.40
CA THR A 305 -10.78 6.22 2.47
C THR A 305 -9.62 7.11 2.92
N GLU A 306 -9.55 7.46 4.21
CA GLU A 306 -8.47 8.29 4.76
C GLU A 306 -7.10 7.60 4.65
N ARG A 307 -7.01 6.30 4.97
CA ARG A 307 -5.77 5.52 4.76
C ARG A 307 -5.35 5.52 3.29
N ASN A 308 -6.30 5.36 2.36
CA ASN A 308 -6.01 5.37 0.94
C ASN A 308 -5.54 6.75 0.45
N GLU A 309 -6.18 7.83 0.90
CA GLU A 309 -5.73 9.19 0.61
C GLU A 309 -4.32 9.47 1.16
N ASN A 310 -4.02 9.03 2.38
CA ASN A 310 -2.70 9.18 2.98
C ASN A 310 -1.65 8.37 2.22
N ALA A 311 -1.96 7.14 1.82
CA ALA A 311 -1.08 6.33 0.97
C ALA A 311 -0.84 7.00 -0.40
N GLN A 312 -1.87 7.59 -1.00
CA GLN A 312 -1.73 8.31 -2.26
C GLN A 312 -0.88 9.58 -2.11
N ARG A 313 -1.07 10.37 -1.04
CA ARG A 313 -0.22 11.53 -0.73
C ARG A 313 1.23 11.12 -0.49
N SER A 314 1.47 10.04 0.24
CA SER A 314 2.81 9.49 0.48
C SER A 314 3.47 9.02 -0.82
N ASN A 315 2.76 8.27 -1.66
CA ASN A 315 3.26 7.85 -2.96
C ASN A 315 3.59 9.03 -3.88
N LEU A 316 2.75 10.08 -3.88
CA LEU A 316 3.03 11.30 -4.63
C LEU A 316 4.29 12.01 -4.11
N ALA A 317 4.46 12.11 -2.78
CA ALA A 317 5.66 12.70 -2.18
C ALA A 317 6.93 11.92 -2.56
N ILE A 318 6.89 10.58 -2.43
CA ILE A 318 8.00 9.70 -2.84
C ILE A 318 8.29 9.83 -4.34
N SER A 319 7.25 9.90 -5.18
CA SER A 319 7.43 10.09 -6.62
C SER A 319 8.08 11.45 -6.94
N HIS A 320 7.74 12.51 -6.22
CA HIS A 320 8.37 13.81 -6.38
C HIS A 320 9.83 13.80 -5.90
N GLU A 321 10.11 13.10 -4.79
CA GLU A 321 11.48 12.91 -4.28
C GLU A 321 12.34 12.14 -5.29
N TYR A 322 11.86 11.02 -5.84
CA TYR A 322 12.59 10.30 -6.88
C TYR A 322 12.80 11.12 -8.15
N ALA A 323 11.82 11.94 -8.54
CA ALA A 323 11.98 12.84 -9.68
C ALA A 323 13.00 13.95 -9.42
N ALA A 324 13.09 14.46 -8.19
CA ALA A 324 14.11 15.43 -7.79
C ALA A 324 15.50 14.78 -7.77
N ASN A 325 15.65 13.63 -7.12
CA ASN A 325 16.91 12.89 -7.07
C ASN A 325 17.42 12.50 -8.46
N LEU A 326 16.51 12.14 -9.37
CA LEU A 326 16.87 11.85 -10.76
C LEU A 326 17.41 13.10 -11.46
N LYS A 327 16.76 14.26 -11.29
CA LYS A 327 17.25 15.52 -11.87
C LYS A 327 18.59 15.94 -11.29
N ASP A 328 18.78 15.78 -9.98
CA ASP A 328 20.05 16.11 -9.34
C ASP A 328 21.18 15.22 -9.89
N ALA A 329 20.94 13.92 -10.03
CA ALA A 329 21.89 12.99 -10.67
C ALA A 329 22.14 13.33 -12.15
N GLU A 330 21.10 13.71 -12.91
CA GLU A 330 21.26 14.18 -14.29
C GLU A 330 22.12 15.45 -14.35
N THR A 331 21.95 16.39 -13.42
CA THR A 331 22.79 17.59 -13.36
C THR A 331 24.23 17.30 -12.96
N GLU A 332 24.45 16.35 -12.05
CA GLU A 332 25.80 15.89 -11.67
C GLU A 332 26.51 15.24 -12.86
N ILE A 333 25.81 14.41 -13.65
CA ILE A 333 26.36 13.83 -14.88
C ILE A 333 26.78 14.92 -15.86
N ILE A 334 25.94 15.94 -16.09
CA ILE A 334 26.29 17.05 -16.99
C ILE A 334 27.54 17.79 -16.49
N GLN A 335 27.66 18.05 -15.19
CA GLN A 335 28.85 18.69 -14.61
C GLN A 335 30.11 17.85 -14.81
N LEU A 336 30.03 16.54 -14.58
CA LEU A 336 31.16 15.63 -14.81
C LEU A 336 31.54 15.56 -16.30
N GLU A 337 30.57 15.59 -17.21
CA GLU A 337 30.83 15.66 -18.65
C GLU A 337 31.56 16.97 -19.04
N GLU A 338 31.15 18.10 -18.47
CA GLU A 338 31.82 19.40 -18.66
C GLU A 338 33.26 19.38 -18.11
N GLU A 339 33.47 18.79 -16.92
CA GLU A 339 34.81 18.62 -16.33
C GLU A 339 35.71 17.74 -17.20
N ILE A 340 35.19 16.63 -17.73
CA ILE A 340 35.93 15.75 -18.65
C ILE A 340 36.31 16.53 -19.92
N GLU A 341 35.39 17.31 -20.50
CA GLU A 341 35.68 18.11 -21.69
C GLU A 341 36.75 19.17 -21.41
N GLN A 342 36.72 19.79 -20.23
CA GLN A 342 37.75 20.73 -19.80
C GLN A 342 39.12 20.04 -19.65
N LEU A 343 39.18 18.89 -19.00
CA LEU A 343 40.42 18.11 -18.85
C LEU A 343 40.98 17.66 -20.19
N ASP A 344 40.13 17.29 -21.16
CA ASP A 344 40.57 16.94 -22.51
C ASP A 344 41.13 18.15 -23.27
N LYS A 345 40.54 19.34 -23.11
CA LYS A 345 41.10 20.60 -23.65
C LYS A 345 42.45 20.92 -23.02
N GLU A 346 42.59 20.78 -21.71
CA GLU A 346 43.86 20.99 -20.99
C GLU A 346 44.93 20.00 -21.43
N LYS A 347 44.59 18.72 -21.56
CA LYS A 347 45.46 17.67 -22.10
C LYS A 347 45.92 18.00 -23.51
N MET A 348 45.01 18.43 -24.40
CA MET A 348 45.36 18.85 -25.76
C MET A 348 46.34 20.03 -25.74
N ASN A 349 46.09 21.04 -24.90
CA ASN A 349 46.97 22.20 -24.76
C ASN A 349 48.37 21.82 -24.25
N LEU A 350 48.44 20.97 -23.22
CA LEU A 350 49.72 20.46 -22.70
C LEU A 350 50.47 19.62 -23.73
N THR A 351 49.76 18.83 -24.54
CA THR A 351 50.36 18.05 -25.63
C THR A 351 50.96 18.97 -26.70
N GLN A 352 50.25 20.04 -27.08
CA GLN A 352 50.76 21.03 -28.02
C GLN A 352 51.98 21.79 -27.47
N GLU A 353 51.98 22.11 -26.18
CA GLU A 353 53.12 22.76 -25.52
C GLU A 353 54.32 21.81 -25.43
N LEU A 354 54.09 20.52 -25.14
CA LEU A 354 55.13 19.50 -25.17
C LEU A 354 55.76 19.38 -26.56
N ASP A 355 54.95 19.33 -27.62
CA ASP A 355 55.42 19.32 -29.01
C ASP A 355 56.27 20.58 -29.32
N ARG A 356 55.83 21.75 -28.85
CA ARG A 356 56.56 23.02 -29.01
C ARG A 356 57.94 22.94 -28.34
N VAL A 357 57.99 22.49 -27.09
CA VAL A 357 59.24 22.34 -26.32
C VAL A 357 60.15 21.28 -26.94
N GLN A 358 59.61 20.16 -27.44
CA GLN A 358 60.39 19.14 -28.14
C GLN A 358 61.02 19.70 -29.42
N ARG A 359 60.29 20.49 -30.21
CA ARG A 359 60.85 21.18 -31.39
C ARG A 359 61.97 22.15 -30.99
N GLU A 360 61.79 22.93 -29.93
CA GLU A 360 62.83 23.81 -29.40
C GLU A 360 64.07 23.03 -28.96
N ALA A 361 63.88 21.92 -28.23
CA ALA A 361 64.95 21.04 -27.80
C ALA A 361 65.74 20.47 -28.99
N LEU A 362 65.06 20.03 -30.06
CA LEU A 362 65.69 19.57 -31.30
C LEU A 362 66.49 20.68 -31.99
N ILE A 363 65.96 21.92 -32.02
CA ILE A 363 66.70 23.08 -32.56
C ILE A 363 67.97 23.34 -31.74
N TRP A 364 67.87 23.30 -30.41
CA TRP A 364 69.02 23.48 -29.53
C TRP A 364 70.05 22.36 -29.65
N GLN A 365 69.62 21.11 -29.77
CA GLN A 365 70.49 19.98 -30.05
C GLN A 365 71.25 20.19 -31.37
N ARG A 366 70.54 20.60 -32.44
CA ARG A 366 71.17 20.88 -33.74
C ARG A 366 72.16 22.03 -33.66
N LYS A 367 71.83 23.12 -32.96
CA LYS A 367 72.76 24.24 -32.68
C LYS A 367 73.99 23.77 -31.91
N GLY A 368 73.81 22.88 -30.93
CA GLY A 368 74.91 22.27 -30.16
C GLY A 368 75.85 21.45 -31.04
N ILE A 369 75.30 20.59 -31.90
CA ILE A 369 76.07 19.79 -32.88
C ILE A 369 76.88 20.73 -33.80
N LEU A 370 76.24 21.75 -34.38
CA LEU A 370 76.89 22.76 -35.22
C LEU A 370 78.02 23.49 -34.48
N ALA A 371 77.83 23.83 -33.20
CA ALA A 371 78.86 24.48 -32.39
C ALA A 371 80.05 23.56 -32.11
N VAL A 372 79.81 22.28 -31.85
CA VAL A 372 80.86 21.26 -31.68
C VAL A 372 81.64 21.04 -32.99
N GLU A 373 80.94 20.91 -34.12
CA GLU A 373 81.55 20.81 -35.45
C GLU A 373 82.38 22.05 -35.79
N LEU A 374 81.84 23.26 -35.55
CA LEU A 374 82.58 24.51 -35.76
C LEU A 374 83.83 24.57 -34.88
N LYS A 375 83.72 24.19 -33.60
CA LYS A 375 84.88 24.12 -32.70
C LYS A 375 85.91 23.12 -33.19
N LYS A 376 85.48 21.95 -33.67
CA LYS A 376 86.36 20.94 -34.28
C LYS A 376 87.04 21.49 -35.54
N ASN A 377 86.31 22.17 -36.42
CA ASN A 377 86.83 22.81 -37.63
C ASN A 377 87.83 23.93 -37.33
N ILE A 378 87.56 24.76 -36.31
CA ILE A 378 88.52 25.77 -35.85
C ILE A 378 89.78 25.10 -35.28
N ALA A 379 89.62 24.02 -34.51
CA ALA A 379 90.75 23.29 -33.95
C ALA A 379 91.60 22.61 -35.03
N THR A 380 90.98 22.00 -36.06
CA THR A 380 91.70 21.43 -37.21
C THR A 380 92.37 22.50 -38.05
N ALA A 381 91.71 23.63 -38.33
CA ALA A 381 92.31 24.76 -39.04
C ALA A 381 93.53 25.34 -38.30
N LYS A 382 93.49 25.41 -36.96
CA LYS A 382 94.59 25.86 -36.09
C LYS A 382 95.68 24.82 -35.83
N SER A 383 95.44 23.56 -36.17
CA SER A 383 96.44 22.50 -35.99
C SER A 383 97.67 22.76 -36.87
N LEU A 384 98.82 22.17 -36.53
CA LEU A 384 100.09 22.33 -37.26
C LEU A 384 99.98 21.97 -38.75
N SER A 385 99.07 21.05 -39.11
CA SER A 385 98.79 20.65 -40.50
C SER A 385 97.66 21.45 -41.15
N GLY A 386 96.90 22.24 -40.39
CA GLY A 386 95.79 23.05 -40.89
C GLY A 386 96.26 24.37 -41.50
N GLU A 387 95.40 25.00 -42.32
CA GLU A 387 95.73 26.22 -43.06
C GLU A 387 96.28 27.35 -42.17
N ILE A 388 95.69 27.58 -40.98
CA ILE A 388 96.16 28.62 -40.05
C ILE A 388 97.49 28.21 -39.40
N GLY A 389 97.70 26.92 -39.10
CA GLY A 389 98.96 26.42 -38.58
C GLY A 389 100.11 26.52 -39.59
N GLN A 390 99.83 26.18 -40.86
CA GLN A 390 100.76 26.34 -41.97
C GLN A 390 101.12 27.82 -42.17
N MET A 391 100.13 28.70 -42.20
CA MET A 391 100.34 30.16 -42.25
C MET A 391 101.17 30.66 -41.07
N ARG A 392 100.93 30.18 -39.83
CA ARG A 392 101.75 30.54 -38.67
C ARG A 392 103.19 30.06 -38.81
N SER A 393 103.40 28.85 -39.34
CA SER A 393 104.76 28.33 -39.59
C SER A 393 105.48 29.14 -40.67
N GLU A 394 104.75 29.59 -41.70
CA GLU A 394 105.29 30.41 -42.77
C GLU A 394 105.58 31.83 -42.28
N ILE A 395 104.72 32.43 -41.45
CA ILE A 395 104.99 33.69 -40.76
C ILE A 395 106.24 33.55 -39.90
N HIS A 396 106.38 32.49 -39.10
CA HIS A 396 107.58 32.27 -38.30
C HIS A 396 108.83 32.11 -39.17
N ARG A 397 108.74 31.38 -40.29
CA ARG A 397 109.82 31.24 -41.27
C ARG A 397 110.18 32.60 -41.91
N MET A 398 109.19 33.42 -42.24
CA MET A 398 109.38 34.78 -42.74
C MET A 398 109.95 35.72 -41.68
N GLU A 399 109.55 35.59 -40.40
CA GLU A 399 110.11 36.34 -39.27
C GLU A 399 111.57 35.96 -39.01
N VAL A 400 111.89 34.67 -39.04
CA VAL A 400 113.28 34.18 -38.95
C VAL A 400 114.10 34.69 -40.13
N ARG A 401 113.54 34.68 -41.35
CA ARG A 401 114.19 35.25 -42.54
C ARG A 401 114.35 36.76 -42.42
N ARG A 402 113.36 37.47 -41.88
CA ARG A 402 113.42 38.91 -41.61
C ARG A 402 114.50 39.21 -40.57
N GLU A 403 114.61 38.41 -39.52
CA GLU A 403 115.64 38.56 -38.49
C GLU A 403 117.03 38.20 -39.03
N GLN A 404 117.16 37.19 -39.89
CA GLN A 404 118.41 36.93 -40.62
C GLN A 404 118.79 38.10 -41.53
N LEU A 405 117.82 38.66 -42.27
CA LEU A 405 118.01 39.87 -43.08
C LEU A 405 118.42 41.06 -42.21
N ARG A 406 117.79 41.22 -41.04
CA ARG A 406 118.14 42.23 -40.04
C ARG A 406 119.58 42.05 -39.57
N ARG A 407 119.99 40.82 -39.22
CA ARG A 407 121.38 40.50 -38.86
C ARG A 407 122.37 40.71 -40.00
N THR A 408 121.98 40.46 -41.25
CA THR A 408 122.83 40.78 -42.41
C THR A 408 122.91 42.29 -42.65
N SER A 409 121.84 43.04 -42.42
CA SER A 409 121.87 44.50 -42.46
C SER A 409 122.65 45.11 -41.29
N GLU A 410 122.60 44.50 -40.11
CA GLU A 410 123.45 44.87 -38.96
C GLU A 410 124.92 44.58 -39.27
N LYS A 411 125.26 43.43 -39.85
CA LYS A 411 126.63 43.16 -40.34
C LYS A 411 127.07 44.16 -41.41
N LEU A 412 126.18 44.56 -42.32
CA LEU A 412 126.47 45.59 -43.32
C LEU A 412 126.66 46.96 -42.67
N ALA A 413 125.89 47.26 -41.62
CA ALA A 413 126.04 48.47 -40.82
C ALA A 413 127.34 48.45 -39.99
N ASP A 414 127.75 47.30 -39.48
CA ASP A 414 129.04 47.09 -38.81
C ASP A 414 130.21 47.24 -39.81
N ASP A 415 130.09 46.72 -41.03
CA ASP A 415 131.08 46.92 -42.10
C ASP A 415 131.15 48.39 -42.53
N LEU A 416 130.01 49.09 -42.59
CA LEU A 416 129.95 50.54 -42.82
C LEU A 416 130.57 51.31 -41.63
N ALA A 417 130.33 50.86 -40.40
CA ALA A 417 130.93 51.41 -39.19
C ALA A 417 132.45 51.19 -39.16
N LEU A 418 132.98 50.11 -39.75
CA LEU A 418 134.42 49.86 -39.89
C LEU A 418 135.11 50.83 -40.88
N PHE A 419 134.40 51.25 -41.94
CA PHE A 419 134.88 52.29 -42.86
C PHE A 419 134.71 53.71 -42.31
N VAL A 420 133.69 53.94 -41.48
CA VAL A 420 133.46 55.22 -40.78
C VAL A 420 134.42 55.40 -39.60
N THR A 421 134.81 54.35 -38.89
CA THR A 421 135.78 54.38 -37.78
C THR A 421 137.23 54.64 -38.19
N ARG A 422 137.59 54.47 -39.48
CA ARG A 422 138.87 54.96 -40.05
C ARG A 422 138.82 56.43 -40.50
N ARG A 423 137.64 57.05 -40.59
CA ARG A 423 137.46 58.46 -40.96
C ARG A 423 137.14 59.37 -39.77
N ASP A 424 136.59 58.82 -38.70
CA ASP A 424 136.18 59.56 -37.51
C ASP A 424 137.22 59.54 -36.37
N THR A 425 138.44 59.05 -36.64
CA THR A 425 139.66 59.22 -35.80
C THR A 425 140.27 60.62 -35.99
N ALA A 426 139.43 61.66 -36.03
CA ALA A 426 139.83 63.06 -36.14
C ALA A 426 138.89 64.06 -35.46
N MET A 427 137.85 63.62 -34.73
CA MET A 427 137.08 64.50 -33.81
C MET A 427 136.57 63.74 -32.59
N GLU A 428 137.56 63.31 -31.82
CA GLU A 428 137.52 63.00 -30.40
C GLU A 428 136.52 63.87 -29.61
N LYS A 429 135.74 63.20 -28.75
CA LYS A 429 135.28 63.65 -27.41
C LYS A 429 134.83 65.12 -27.30
N THR A 430 133.52 65.34 -27.24
CA THR A 430 132.78 65.92 -26.08
C THR A 430 131.29 66.12 -26.42
N ARG A 431 130.45 65.10 -26.18
CA ARG A 431 129.25 65.25 -25.32
C ARG A 431 128.52 63.93 -25.15
N ALA A 432 128.57 63.44 -23.92
CA ALA A 432 127.74 62.37 -23.42
C ALA A 432 126.47 62.93 -22.75
N ALA A 433 125.47 62.04 -22.68
CA ALA A 433 124.41 61.91 -21.66
C ALA A 433 123.09 62.69 -21.83
N ALA A 434 122.04 61.98 -22.28
CA ALA A 434 120.79 61.66 -21.56
C ALA A 434 119.83 60.97 -22.56
N ALA A 435 119.13 59.85 -22.32
CA ALA A 435 118.91 59.04 -21.14
C ALA A 435 118.48 57.62 -21.55
N VAL A 436 118.67 56.71 -20.60
CA VAL A 436 118.43 55.26 -20.61
C VAL A 436 117.03 54.92 -20.08
N GLU A 437 116.49 53.82 -20.62
CA GLU A 437 115.53 52.82 -20.11
C GLU A 437 114.76 52.99 -18.78
N LYS A 438 113.51 52.50 -18.76
CA LYS A 438 113.02 51.26 -18.08
C LYS A 438 111.47 51.22 -18.13
N SER A 439 110.78 50.22 -18.69
CA SER A 439 110.56 48.79 -18.31
C SER A 439 109.48 48.55 -17.23
N HIS A 440 108.67 47.50 -17.46
CA HIS A 440 107.58 46.89 -16.63
C HIS A 440 106.18 47.48 -16.86
N GLY A 441 105.11 46.77 -17.21
CA GLY A 441 104.81 45.32 -17.17
C GLY A 441 103.62 45.08 -16.24
N GLY A 442 102.46 44.62 -16.76
CA GLY A 442 101.44 43.90 -15.98
C GLY A 442 99.99 44.41 -15.99
N SER A 443 99.16 43.71 -16.78
CA SER A 443 97.80 43.20 -16.47
C SER A 443 96.78 44.10 -15.73
N ASN A 444 95.74 44.52 -16.45
CA ASN A 444 94.47 45.00 -15.88
C ASN A 444 93.28 44.47 -16.69
N THR A 445 92.54 43.50 -16.14
CA THR A 445 91.16 43.19 -16.57
C THR A 445 90.35 42.61 -15.41
N SER A 446 89.79 43.49 -14.55
CA SER A 446 88.92 43.08 -13.43
C SER A 446 87.75 44.04 -13.21
N GLN A 447 87.00 44.37 -14.27
CA GLN A 447 85.76 45.16 -14.20
C GLN A 447 84.53 44.45 -14.77
N SER A 448 84.70 43.46 -15.66
CA SER A 448 83.57 42.77 -16.33
C SER A 448 82.91 41.68 -15.47
N THR A 449 83.67 40.97 -14.64
CA THR A 449 83.18 39.84 -13.83
C THR A 449 82.29 40.26 -12.65
N TYR A 450 82.48 41.48 -12.12
CA TYR A 450 81.69 41.99 -11.00
C TYR A 450 80.27 42.40 -11.41
N HIS A 451 80.13 43.04 -12.57
CA HIS A 451 78.81 43.46 -13.09
C HIS A 451 77.95 42.27 -13.54
N HIS A 452 78.56 41.17 -14.02
CA HIS A 452 77.82 39.95 -14.34
C HIS A 452 77.29 39.23 -13.09
N LYS A 453 78.11 39.10 -12.04
CA LYS A 453 77.69 38.48 -10.77
C LYS A 453 76.58 39.27 -10.07
N LEU A 454 76.65 40.62 -10.11
CA LEU A 454 75.61 41.48 -9.55
C LEU A 454 74.27 41.38 -10.30
N ARG A 455 74.30 41.16 -11.62
CA ARG A 455 73.08 40.96 -12.43
C ARG A 455 72.42 39.61 -12.15
N LEU A 456 73.21 38.55 -12.02
CA LEU A 456 72.72 37.22 -11.64
C LEU A 456 72.09 37.24 -10.24
N ALA A 457 72.76 37.86 -9.26
CA ALA A 457 72.23 37.99 -7.91
C ALA A 457 70.89 38.75 -7.85
N LYS A 458 70.71 39.82 -8.64
CA LYS A 458 69.42 40.54 -8.74
C LYS A 458 68.33 39.70 -9.41
N SER A 459 68.68 38.92 -10.43
CA SER A 459 67.75 37.99 -11.08
C SER A 459 67.31 36.89 -10.12
N ASP A 460 68.23 36.35 -9.33
CA ASP A 460 67.93 35.33 -8.31
C ASP A 460 67.07 35.90 -7.18
N VAL A 461 67.33 37.12 -6.71
CA VAL A 461 66.48 37.79 -5.72
C VAL A 461 65.06 38.01 -6.25
N ASN A 462 64.90 38.44 -7.50
CA ASN A 462 63.57 38.59 -8.11
C ASN A 462 62.86 37.25 -8.31
N ARG A 463 63.59 36.19 -8.67
CA ARG A 463 63.04 34.83 -8.80
C ARG A 463 62.57 34.31 -7.44
N VAL A 464 63.41 34.39 -6.42
CA VAL A 464 63.06 33.96 -5.05
C VAL A 464 61.93 34.81 -4.49
N SER A 465 61.90 36.12 -4.76
CA SER A 465 60.78 36.97 -4.33
C SER A 465 59.46 36.60 -5.00
N LYS A 466 59.49 36.18 -6.28
CA LYS A 466 58.32 35.67 -6.99
C LYS A 466 57.88 34.29 -6.43
N GLU A 467 58.84 33.40 -6.19
CA GLU A 467 58.57 32.10 -5.54
C GLU A 467 57.95 32.28 -4.15
N ILE A 468 58.37 33.30 -3.38
CA ILE A 468 57.78 33.64 -2.08
C ILE A 468 56.35 34.19 -2.22
N THR A 469 56.08 35.04 -3.23
CA THR A 469 54.70 35.53 -3.45
C THR A 469 53.77 34.42 -3.92
N ASP A 470 54.25 33.53 -4.80
CA ASP A 470 53.50 32.40 -5.30
C ASP A 470 53.22 31.39 -4.17
N ALA A 471 54.21 31.12 -3.31
CA ALA A 471 54.04 30.27 -2.12
C ALA A 471 53.05 30.88 -1.10
N LYS A 472 53.05 32.21 -0.92
CA LYS A 472 52.05 32.88 -0.05
C LYS A 472 50.64 32.78 -0.62
N ALA A 473 50.47 32.95 -1.94
CA ALA A 473 49.19 32.79 -2.61
C ALA A 473 48.68 31.34 -2.51
N GLN A 474 49.57 30.36 -2.66
CA GLN A 474 49.24 28.94 -2.44
C GLN A 474 48.85 28.67 -0.98
N MET A 475 49.55 29.25 -0.01
CA MET A 475 49.22 29.08 1.40
C MET A 475 47.84 29.69 1.73
N GLU A 476 47.50 30.85 1.19
CA GLU A 476 46.18 31.46 1.37
C GLU A 476 45.06 30.64 0.70
N GLN A 477 45.33 30.04 -0.46
CA GLN A 477 44.39 29.15 -1.13
C GLN A 477 44.16 27.88 -0.29
N LEU A 478 45.24 27.26 0.22
CA LEU A 478 45.14 26.09 1.09
C LEU A 478 44.38 26.38 2.39
N MET A 479 44.52 27.57 2.96
CA MET A 479 43.73 27.98 4.13
C MET A 479 42.23 28.09 3.81
N LYS A 480 41.88 28.66 2.65
CA LYS A 480 40.48 28.75 2.19
C LYS A 480 39.90 27.36 1.91
N ASP A 481 40.69 26.48 1.31
CA ASP A 481 40.29 25.10 1.05
C ASP A 481 40.11 24.31 2.36
N GLN A 482 40.96 24.55 3.36
CA GLN A 482 40.81 23.96 4.69
C GLN A 482 39.53 24.44 5.40
N GLU A 483 39.23 25.74 5.38
CA GLU A 483 37.97 26.28 5.93
C GLU A 483 36.72 25.79 5.17
N ARG A 484 36.84 25.49 3.87
CA ARG A 484 35.77 24.88 3.08
C ARG A 484 35.57 23.42 3.52
N LEU A 485 36.64 22.64 3.58
CA LEU A 485 36.59 21.23 3.99
C LEU A 485 36.08 21.07 5.43
N ASP A 486 36.46 21.95 6.36
CA ASP A 486 35.97 21.91 7.74
C ASP A 486 34.45 22.16 7.82
N ARG A 487 33.91 23.04 6.95
CA ARG A 487 32.46 23.26 6.84
C ARG A 487 31.74 22.05 6.25
N GLU A 488 32.28 21.49 5.17
CA GLU A 488 31.74 20.26 4.56
C GLU A 488 31.77 19.08 5.55
N LEU A 489 32.83 18.96 6.35
CA LEU A 489 32.97 17.95 7.39
C LEU A 489 31.94 18.16 8.51
N ALA A 490 31.71 19.40 8.95
CA ALA A 490 30.68 19.71 9.93
C ALA A 490 29.27 19.39 9.41
N GLU A 491 28.96 19.74 8.16
CA GLU A 491 27.67 19.44 7.53
C GLU A 491 27.45 17.94 7.35
N THR A 492 28.46 17.21 6.87
CA THR A 492 28.38 15.75 6.72
C THR A 492 28.24 15.05 8.07
N ASN A 493 28.94 15.51 9.12
CA ASN A 493 28.82 14.95 10.45
C ASN A 493 27.44 15.23 11.09
N ALA A 494 26.86 16.42 10.84
CA ALA A 494 25.51 16.75 11.26
C ALA A 494 24.46 15.87 10.55
N LYS A 495 24.60 15.67 9.23
CA LYS A 495 23.76 14.74 8.46
C LYS A 495 23.90 13.30 8.97
N ASN A 496 25.12 12.86 9.27
CA ASN A 496 25.36 11.52 9.79
C ASN A 496 24.68 11.31 11.16
N SER A 497 24.77 12.30 12.05
CA SER A 497 24.09 12.27 13.35
C SER A 497 22.56 12.18 13.22
N GLN A 498 21.97 12.93 12.28
CA GLN A 498 20.53 12.87 11.99
C GLN A 498 20.11 11.50 11.42
N MET A 499 20.96 10.91 10.56
CA MET A 499 20.72 9.58 10.01
C MET A 499 20.80 8.50 11.09
N GLU A 500 21.77 8.60 12.01
CA GLU A 500 21.89 7.70 13.16
C GLU A 500 20.66 7.76 14.09
N GLU A 501 20.14 8.97 14.37
CA GLU A 501 18.91 9.16 15.14
C GLU A 501 17.70 8.52 14.44
N ARG A 502 17.52 8.77 13.14
CA ARG A 502 16.45 8.14 12.33
C ARG A 502 16.56 6.61 12.32
N VAL A 503 17.77 6.06 12.21
CA VAL A 503 17.97 4.61 12.25
C VAL A 503 17.57 4.05 13.61
N ALA A 504 17.93 4.73 14.71
CA ALA A 504 17.53 4.32 16.05
C ALA A 504 16.00 4.37 16.25
N GLU A 505 15.32 5.40 15.74
CA GLU A 505 13.86 5.51 15.74
C GLU A 505 13.19 4.36 14.95
N LEU A 506 13.68 4.10 13.73
CA LEU A 506 13.15 3.02 12.88
C LEU A 506 13.36 1.64 13.51
N ILE A 507 14.49 1.39 14.18
CA ILE A 507 14.72 0.15 14.93
C ILE A 507 13.67 -0.01 16.04
N LYS A 508 13.42 1.06 16.81
CA LYS A 508 12.41 1.04 17.88
C LYS A 508 11.00 0.80 17.34
N GLU A 509 10.62 1.45 16.25
CA GLU A 509 9.32 1.24 15.59
C GLU A 509 9.19 -0.20 15.05
N THR A 510 10.25 -0.73 14.45
CA THR A 510 10.29 -2.13 13.97
C THR A 510 10.10 -3.12 15.12
N MET A 511 10.71 -2.88 16.28
CA MET A 511 10.52 -3.74 17.46
C MET A 511 9.08 -3.72 17.96
N VAL A 512 8.46 -2.55 18.09
CA VAL A 512 7.05 -2.42 18.53
C VAL A 512 6.09 -3.07 17.53
N THR A 513 6.32 -2.87 16.23
CA THR A 513 5.49 -3.47 15.17
C THR A 513 5.62 -5.00 15.14
N GLU A 514 6.81 -5.57 15.32
CA GLU A 514 6.98 -7.02 15.44
C GLU A 514 6.29 -7.59 16.70
N ARG A 515 6.35 -6.90 17.86
CA ARG A 515 5.63 -7.29 19.08
C ARG A 515 4.11 -7.36 18.84
N THR A 516 3.54 -6.33 18.24
CA THR A 516 2.08 -6.25 17.96
C THR A 516 1.64 -7.27 16.91
N LYS A 517 2.44 -7.46 15.85
CA LYS A 517 2.22 -8.49 14.82
C LYS A 517 2.23 -9.88 15.43
N HIS A 518 3.20 -10.20 16.30
CA HIS A 518 3.26 -11.49 16.98
C HIS A 518 2.02 -11.74 17.85
N TRP A 519 1.60 -10.75 18.64
CA TRP A 519 0.39 -10.84 19.47
C TRP A 519 -0.88 -11.09 18.63
N LEU A 520 -1.06 -10.35 17.53
CA LEU A 520 -2.18 -10.54 16.62
C LEU A 520 -2.16 -11.93 15.96
N LEU A 521 -0.99 -12.39 15.53
CA LEU A 521 -0.82 -13.70 14.89
C LEU A 521 -1.20 -14.83 15.85
N GLU A 522 -0.72 -14.80 17.09
CA GLU A 522 -1.07 -15.81 18.11
C GLU A 522 -2.59 -15.86 18.35
N ARG A 523 -3.25 -14.71 18.38
CA ARG A 523 -4.71 -14.62 18.53
C ARG A 523 -5.44 -15.23 17.32
N VAL A 524 -5.00 -14.92 16.10
CA VAL A 524 -5.60 -15.47 14.87
C VAL A 524 -5.38 -16.97 14.78
N VAL A 525 -4.17 -17.48 15.03
CA VAL A 525 -3.85 -18.91 15.00
C VAL A 525 -4.72 -19.68 15.99
N ARG A 526 -4.94 -19.16 17.19
CA ARG A 526 -5.84 -19.80 18.18
C ARG A 526 -7.30 -19.76 17.75
N ALA A 527 -7.78 -18.64 17.20
CA ALA A 527 -9.14 -18.55 16.68
C ALA A 527 -9.38 -19.51 15.51
N GLN A 528 -8.39 -19.67 14.64
CA GLN A 528 -8.44 -20.65 13.55
C GLN A 528 -8.44 -22.08 14.07
N ARG A 529 -7.57 -22.44 15.03
CA ARG A 529 -7.56 -23.77 15.67
C ARG A 529 -8.89 -24.07 16.36
N PHE A 530 -9.43 -23.11 17.10
CA PHE A 530 -10.75 -23.26 17.72
C PHE A 530 -11.84 -23.42 16.66
N GLY A 531 -11.80 -22.64 15.58
CA GLY A 531 -12.74 -22.74 14.47
C GLY A 531 -12.67 -24.07 13.72
N THR A 532 -11.48 -24.64 13.52
CA THR A 532 -11.33 -25.96 12.88
C THR A 532 -11.81 -27.08 13.79
N GLU A 533 -11.56 -27.00 15.09
CA GLU A 533 -12.12 -27.93 16.09
C GLU A 533 -13.65 -27.84 16.14
N LEU A 534 -14.22 -26.62 16.12
CA LEU A 534 -15.67 -26.42 16.07
C LEU A 534 -16.27 -26.97 14.76
N ALA A 535 -15.66 -26.66 13.61
CA ALA A 535 -16.11 -27.13 12.30
C ALA A 535 -16.04 -28.67 12.19
N THR A 536 -15.00 -29.29 12.74
CA THR A 536 -14.90 -30.76 12.80
C THR A 536 -15.93 -31.38 13.75
N ALA A 537 -16.24 -30.73 14.87
CA ALA A 537 -17.32 -31.16 15.78
C ALA A 537 -18.71 -31.05 15.12
N ILE A 538 -18.99 -29.94 14.41
CA ILE A 538 -20.22 -29.73 13.64
C ILE A 538 -20.36 -30.77 12.53
N LYS A 539 -19.30 -31.00 11.74
CA LYS A 539 -19.29 -31.98 10.64
C LYS A 539 -19.52 -33.41 11.12
N ARG A 540 -19.08 -33.74 12.34
CA ARG A 540 -19.28 -35.06 12.96
C ARG A 540 -20.62 -35.19 13.70
N GLN A 541 -21.44 -34.14 13.75
CA GLN A 541 -22.69 -34.05 14.54
C GLN A 541 -22.54 -34.57 15.99
N SER A 542 -21.33 -34.52 16.53
CA SER A 542 -20.99 -35.14 17.81
C SER A 542 -19.83 -34.38 18.42
N VAL A 543 -20.09 -33.66 19.52
CA VAL A 543 -19.07 -33.19 20.45
C VAL A 543 -18.65 -34.40 21.29
N ARG A 544 -17.88 -35.33 20.72
CA ARG A 544 -17.37 -36.49 21.46
C ARG A 544 -16.26 -36.02 22.39
N CYS A 545 -16.62 -35.47 23.55
CA CYS A 545 -15.68 -35.39 24.65
C CYS A 545 -15.44 -36.83 25.13
N LYS A 546 -14.31 -37.43 24.73
CA LYS A 546 -13.96 -38.80 25.11
C LYS A 546 -13.63 -38.94 26.61
N LYS A 547 -13.59 -37.83 27.34
CA LYS A 547 -13.21 -37.76 28.75
C LYS A 547 -14.43 -37.31 29.58
N PRO A 548 -14.64 -37.90 30.77
CA PRO A 548 -15.65 -37.41 31.71
C PRO A 548 -15.40 -35.94 32.08
N LYS A 549 -16.49 -35.21 32.32
CA LYS A 549 -16.50 -33.77 32.61
C LYS A 549 -15.52 -33.37 33.71
N ASP A 550 -15.47 -34.15 34.79
CA ASP A 550 -14.60 -33.87 35.94
C ASP A 550 -13.12 -33.97 35.57
N GLN A 551 -12.76 -34.88 34.67
CA GLN A 551 -11.40 -35.03 34.18
C GLN A 551 -11.00 -33.84 33.29
N VAL A 552 -11.91 -33.33 32.46
CA VAL A 552 -11.67 -32.15 31.62
C VAL A 552 -11.51 -30.89 32.46
N LEU A 553 -12.33 -30.74 33.51
CA LEU A 553 -12.23 -29.63 34.45
C LEU A 553 -10.93 -29.68 35.26
N ALA A 554 -10.53 -30.88 35.71
CA ALA A 554 -9.25 -31.07 36.39
C ALA A 554 -8.05 -30.76 35.50
N GLU A 555 -8.07 -31.22 34.23
CA GLU A 555 -7.03 -30.89 33.24
C GLU A 555 -6.97 -29.39 32.94
N HIS A 556 -8.13 -28.72 32.84
CA HIS A 556 -8.21 -27.27 32.64
C HIS A 556 -7.68 -26.49 33.85
N GLU A 557 -7.98 -26.93 35.07
CA GLU A 557 -7.45 -26.36 36.32
C GLU A 557 -5.93 -26.51 36.42
N GLN A 558 -5.40 -27.70 36.10
CA GLN A 558 -3.97 -27.96 36.05
C GLN A 558 -3.26 -27.10 34.99
N ALA A 559 -3.85 -26.97 33.80
CA ALA A 559 -3.32 -26.11 32.74
C ALA A 559 -3.33 -24.63 33.15
N ARG A 560 -4.34 -24.17 33.89
CA ARG A 560 -4.41 -22.80 34.40
C ARG A 560 -3.31 -22.52 35.42
N LYS A 561 -3.15 -23.40 36.41
CA LYS A 561 -2.09 -23.28 37.43
C LYS A 561 -0.69 -23.31 36.81
N LEU A 562 -0.48 -24.14 35.78
CA LEU A 562 0.77 -24.16 35.03
C LEU A 562 0.99 -22.83 34.29
N ASN A 563 -0.04 -22.29 33.64
CA ASN A 563 0.05 -21.00 32.94
C ASN A 563 0.37 -19.85 33.90
N GLU A 564 -0.26 -19.80 35.06
CA GLU A 564 0.03 -18.81 36.11
C GLU A 564 1.48 -18.90 36.59
N ARG A 565 1.98 -20.13 36.81
CA ARG A 565 3.39 -20.35 37.17
C ARG A 565 4.34 -19.90 36.07
N LEU A 566 4.03 -20.18 34.80
CA LEU A 566 4.84 -19.73 33.67
C LEU A 566 4.84 -18.21 33.53
N ARG A 567 3.70 -17.55 33.73
CA ARG A 567 3.62 -16.08 33.74
C ARG A 567 4.45 -15.47 34.85
N TYR A 568 4.41 -16.06 36.05
CA TYR A 568 5.27 -15.63 37.15
C TYR A 568 6.76 -15.75 36.80
N ILE A 569 7.17 -16.89 36.22
CA ILE A 569 8.56 -17.09 35.79
C ILE A 569 8.96 -16.08 34.73
N VAL A 570 8.10 -15.81 33.74
CA VAL A 570 8.38 -14.81 32.70
C VAL A 570 8.52 -13.42 33.31
N GLY A 571 7.64 -13.02 34.23
CA GLY A 571 7.75 -11.73 34.92
C GLY A 571 9.00 -11.60 35.81
N VAL A 572 9.47 -12.70 36.41
CA VAL A 572 10.77 -12.70 37.13
C VAL A 572 11.92 -12.56 36.14
N LEU A 573 11.91 -13.29 35.02
CA LEU A 573 12.94 -13.22 33.99
C LEU A 573 12.98 -11.86 33.28
N GLU A 574 11.85 -11.19 33.11
CA GLU A 574 11.78 -9.82 32.55
C GLU A 574 12.52 -8.83 33.45
N ASN A 575 12.40 -8.98 34.77
CA ASN A 575 13.10 -8.14 35.74
C ASN A 575 14.59 -8.48 35.86
N GLU A 576 14.96 -9.76 35.78
CA GLU A 576 16.35 -10.22 35.90
C GLU A 576 17.17 -10.00 34.60
N HIS A 577 16.52 -9.99 33.44
CA HIS A 577 17.15 -9.88 32.13
C HIS A 577 16.47 -8.84 31.21
N PRO A 578 16.64 -7.53 31.46
CA PRO A 578 16.03 -6.46 30.65
C PRO A 578 16.46 -6.47 29.17
N HIS A 579 17.66 -6.96 28.87
CA HIS A 579 18.17 -7.08 27.50
C HIS A 579 17.43 -8.14 26.65
N LEU A 580 16.58 -8.97 27.26
CA LEU A 580 15.75 -9.97 26.58
C LEU A 580 14.26 -9.60 26.58
N GLU A 581 13.92 -8.36 26.98
CA GLU A 581 12.54 -7.88 27.10
C GLU A 581 11.69 -8.21 25.87
N ASP A 582 12.21 -7.99 24.65
CA ASP A 582 11.49 -8.31 23.41
C ASP A 582 11.07 -9.79 23.29
N LYS A 583 11.99 -10.70 23.64
CA LYS A 583 11.75 -12.14 23.54
C LYS A 583 10.82 -12.60 24.65
N LEU A 584 10.96 -12.02 25.84
CA LEU A 584 10.13 -12.33 26.99
C LEU A 584 8.70 -11.78 26.82
N GLU A 585 8.54 -10.61 26.21
CA GLU A 585 7.24 -10.03 25.88
C GLU A 585 6.50 -10.86 24.83
N SER A 586 7.20 -11.43 23.84
CA SER A 586 6.62 -12.42 22.90
C SER A 586 6.10 -13.67 23.62
N ILE A 587 6.85 -14.18 24.59
CA ILE A 587 6.42 -15.33 25.42
C ILE A 587 5.25 -14.92 26.31
N SER A 588 5.31 -13.74 26.93
CA SER A 588 4.24 -13.17 27.76
C SER A 588 2.95 -13.00 26.96
N ASN A 589 3.03 -12.48 25.73
CA ASN A 589 1.93 -12.37 24.80
C ASN A 589 1.32 -13.74 24.47
N THR A 590 2.14 -14.78 24.33
CA THR A 590 1.66 -16.16 24.12
C THR A 590 0.92 -16.69 25.36
N LEU A 591 1.39 -16.36 26.56
CA LEU A 591 0.77 -16.78 27.82
C LEU A 591 -0.48 -15.96 28.16
N ASN A 592 -0.58 -14.70 27.74
CA ASN A 592 -1.57 -13.71 28.16
C ASN A 592 -2.62 -13.33 27.10
N ILE A 593 -3.15 -14.32 26.38
CA ILE A 593 -4.16 -14.08 25.31
C ILE A 593 -5.58 -13.91 25.87
N PHE A 594 -5.78 -14.19 27.16
CA PHE A 594 -7.05 -13.94 27.85
C PHE A 594 -6.82 -13.05 29.06
N SER A 595 -7.16 -11.76 28.93
CA SER A 595 -8.08 -10.98 29.81
C SER A 595 -7.74 -9.48 29.72
N PRO A 596 -8.76 -8.62 29.51
CA PRO A 596 -9.61 -8.21 30.63
C PRO A 596 -11.06 -8.67 30.44
N GLY A 597 -11.51 -9.61 31.27
CA GLY A 597 -12.92 -9.84 31.60
C GLY A 597 -13.67 -10.97 30.89
N GLY A 598 -13.04 -11.82 30.06
CA GLY A 598 -13.81 -12.54 29.04
C GLY A 598 -13.58 -14.03 28.76
N SER A 599 -12.74 -14.78 29.47
CA SER A 599 -12.77 -16.26 29.29
C SER A 599 -14.06 -16.81 29.93
N PRO A 600 -14.85 -17.64 29.22
CA PRO A 600 -15.92 -18.40 29.85
C PRO A 600 -15.29 -19.24 30.95
N ARG A 601 -15.64 -18.99 32.22
CA ARG A 601 -15.26 -19.86 33.30
C ARG A 601 -15.95 -21.19 33.05
N LEU A 602 -15.18 -22.25 32.79
CA LEU A 602 -15.69 -23.61 32.82
C LEU A 602 -16.02 -23.92 34.30
N ALA A 603 -17.19 -23.51 34.74
CA ALA A 603 -17.70 -23.82 36.07
C ALA A 603 -18.23 -25.25 36.08
N ALA A 604 -17.98 -25.97 37.17
CA ALA A 604 -18.64 -27.23 37.48
C ALA A 604 -20.11 -26.96 37.84
N SER A 605 -20.94 -26.55 36.87
CA SER A 605 -22.39 -26.55 37.09
C SER A 605 -22.88 -27.98 36.94
N GLU A 606 -23.44 -28.60 37.98
CA GLU A 606 -23.98 -29.98 37.96
C GLU A 606 -25.08 -30.21 36.90
N THR A 607 -25.56 -29.16 36.25
CA THR A 607 -26.55 -29.23 35.18
C THR A 607 -25.89 -29.24 33.80
N CYS A 608 -25.51 -30.42 33.32
CA CYS A 608 -25.53 -30.69 31.87
C CYS A 608 -26.76 -31.54 31.58
N ALA A 609 -27.93 -30.93 31.76
CA ALA A 609 -29.15 -31.44 31.15
C ALA A 609 -29.16 -30.94 29.70
N ILE A 610 -29.29 -31.86 28.75
CA ILE A 610 -29.80 -31.51 27.42
C ILE A 610 -31.26 -31.09 27.67
N LEU A 611 -31.47 -29.80 27.92
CA LEU A 611 -32.79 -29.20 27.96
C LEU A 611 -33.19 -28.94 26.51
N ASN A 612 -33.95 -29.89 25.96
CA ASN A 612 -34.96 -29.52 24.97
C ASN A 612 -36.06 -28.74 25.71
N ASP A 613 -36.44 -27.63 25.07
CA ASP A 613 -37.53 -26.70 25.37
C ASP A 613 -37.52 -25.95 26.71
N ALA A 614 -37.50 -24.60 26.57
CA ALA A 614 -37.78 -23.59 27.59
C ALA A 614 -36.63 -23.03 28.47
N PHE A 615 -35.44 -22.75 27.91
CA PHE A 615 -34.50 -21.80 28.52
C PHE A 615 -34.26 -20.59 27.60
N VAL A 616 -35.23 -19.67 27.60
CA VAL A 616 -35.08 -18.33 27.01
C VAL A 616 -34.42 -17.48 28.07
N LEU A 617 -33.10 -17.30 27.98
CA LEU A 617 -32.45 -16.16 28.64
C LEU A 617 -33.10 -14.90 28.08
N SER A 618 -33.70 -14.09 28.95
CA SER A 618 -34.32 -12.86 28.48
C SER A 618 -33.23 -11.91 28.00
N ASP A 619 -33.50 -11.15 26.94
CA ASP A 619 -32.57 -10.14 26.41
C ASP A 619 -32.10 -9.15 27.49
N LYS A 620 -32.86 -9.01 28.59
CA LYS A 620 -32.55 -8.16 29.74
C LYS A 620 -31.34 -8.67 30.54
N ASP A 621 -31.25 -9.98 30.77
CA ASP A 621 -30.14 -10.59 31.54
C ASP A 621 -28.81 -10.50 30.77
N ILE A 622 -28.89 -10.56 29.44
CA ILE A 622 -27.74 -10.37 28.55
C ILE A 622 -27.33 -8.88 28.50
N LEU A 623 -28.31 -7.97 28.49
CA LEU A 623 -28.08 -6.53 28.49
C LEU A 623 -27.47 -6.05 29.82
N ASP A 624 -27.93 -6.58 30.94
CA ASP A 624 -27.45 -6.20 32.27
C ASP A 624 -26.04 -6.77 32.54
N ALA A 625 -25.74 -7.99 32.06
CA ALA A 625 -24.39 -8.52 32.05
C ALA A 625 -23.42 -7.74 31.13
N ALA A 626 -23.93 -7.18 30.02
CA ALA A 626 -23.16 -6.33 29.12
C ALA A 626 -22.90 -4.93 29.71
N LYS A 627 -23.89 -4.33 30.39
CA LYS A 627 -23.75 -3.05 31.10
C LYS A 627 -22.75 -3.14 32.25
N ALA A 628 -22.79 -4.23 33.02
CA ALA A 628 -21.82 -4.46 34.11
C ALA A 628 -20.38 -4.61 33.60
N ARG A 629 -20.17 -5.18 32.41
CA ARG A 629 -18.83 -5.29 31.78
C ARG A 629 -18.32 -3.98 31.17
N MET A 630 -19.21 -3.03 30.85
CA MET A 630 -18.83 -1.73 30.31
C MET A 630 -18.62 -0.64 31.38
N GLY A 631 -18.63 -1.00 32.68
CA GLY A 631 -18.33 -0.07 33.75
C GLY A 631 -19.38 1.03 33.96
N MET A 632 -20.62 0.82 33.50
CA MET A 632 -21.73 1.72 33.79
C MET A 632 -22.28 1.38 35.17
N VAL A 633 -21.91 2.20 36.16
CA VAL A 633 -22.46 2.16 37.53
C VAL A 633 -23.97 2.39 37.46
N LEU A 634 -24.72 1.55 38.19
CA LEU A 634 -26.15 1.75 38.42
C LEU A 634 -26.30 3.00 39.30
N GLU A 635 -26.82 4.09 38.74
CA GLU A 635 -27.50 5.09 39.56
C GLU A 635 -28.75 4.42 40.13
N GLU A 636 -28.73 4.18 41.44
CA GLU A 636 -29.91 3.83 42.22
C GLU A 636 -30.90 4.99 42.13
N GLU A 637 -31.99 4.79 41.38
CA GLU A 637 -33.18 5.64 41.51
C GLU A 637 -33.75 5.43 42.92
N SER A 638 -33.42 6.38 43.79
CA SER A 638 -34.06 6.65 45.06
C SER A 638 -35.55 6.92 44.84
N SER A 639 -36.37 5.89 44.93
CA SER A 639 -37.81 6.04 45.14
C SER A 639 -38.05 6.34 46.63
N GLN A 640 -38.13 7.61 46.98
CA GLN A 640 -38.82 8.05 48.19
C GLN A 640 -40.34 7.90 47.99
N PRO A 641 -41.09 7.34 48.94
CA PRO A 641 -42.54 7.38 48.91
C PRO A 641 -43.02 8.71 49.51
N GLU A 642 -43.74 9.52 48.72
CA GLU A 642 -44.55 10.63 49.24
C GLU A 642 -45.78 10.06 49.95
N GLU A 643 -45.71 10.03 51.27
CA GLU A 643 -46.86 10.06 52.17
C GLU A 643 -47.20 11.51 52.54
N LEU A 644 -48.49 11.75 52.78
CA LEU A 644 -49.16 12.94 53.35
C LEU A 644 -49.59 13.99 52.29
N GLN A 645 -50.81 14.54 52.29
CA GLN A 645 -51.69 14.78 53.44
C GLN A 645 -53.12 15.14 52.99
N GLU A 646 -54.10 14.66 53.77
CA GLU A 646 -55.42 15.29 53.91
C GLU A 646 -55.30 16.80 54.15
N GLN A 647 -56.20 17.58 53.53
CA GLN A 647 -56.98 18.70 54.10
C GLN A 647 -57.36 19.72 52.99
N THR A 648 -58.57 19.60 52.42
CA THR A 648 -59.70 20.55 52.51
C THR A 648 -60.81 20.17 51.57
#